data_AF-A0A8J6QRE7-F1
#
_entry.id   AF-A0A8J6QRE7-F1
#
_cell.length_a   1.000
_cell.length_b   1.000
_cell.length_c   1.000
_cell.angle_alpha   90.00
_cell.angle_beta   90.00
_cell.angle_gamma   90.00
#
_symmetry.space_group_name_H-M   'P 1'
#
loop_
_entity.id
_entity.type
_entity.pdbx_description
1 polymer ?
#
loop_
_entity_poly.entity_id
_entity_poly.type
_entity_poly.pdbx_seq_one_letter_code
_entity_poly.pdbx_strand_id
1 'polypeptide(L)'
;MKSPVLDLQPSTGSAEANPILHPMVSLIVADFSCPHIRELLADAIAPILWLDGDSCPITVVSQELERYRKSGAAIQSLHWVSHGKPGRLLVDGVVIDQQDLLRTREQLARWKVETISLWACEFGAQISALALWEEFTGAAVYCSSEVLGRQHDGESTWTLTNSKGVSSPALPINPNKQHSWLHQLGASTDPAPIQPTGSISIAFSEPVIPKAGSIRIYKTSDNSLIDSIDITSSRVMENVATKTTVSDYQYNMVALLQNDLVPSIAAAIGASETSKSNKDWALEISNNWIMTAEGNTYGLTSTGPVADDWYLYYATNPDYTPGSSDGTLNGGVNDRTVNFTPIQGLSKITIQPLAPLEEGENYNIEIDASAFAYAQGGSFPGVADHTSLVFSTVDMTAPSLTSASPSEDSIDVGISPIITLQFSEPVVAGGGKITIRDRKTNRVISEINSSDATMTTINEATVVINPSARLNYSTSYGIEIDSLAFQDASGNFFTGTSNTGTALDFTTQSPDIYSGAYYENQPTASVVAAVNGSYLPTKLRFKSGHNTTTRDGYFQFGRVEDSRIEVILTEAGAAAKSPSNDYERGSNSFLYVIEEQLESGAWADWAAFEMKVLDWGDAVVVSSATGFGKKNADRITNFDPTANNKIHIDLTSFPGALDKLKVAKNSKMFNKTAKSDADFIYNRQTGFLCYNENGNKPGLGDGGIFATFEDKPKIGLESFQFI
;
A
#
# COMPACT_ATOMS: atom_id res chain seq x y z
N MET A 1 16.96 54.31 14.54
CA MET A 1 17.20 54.63 15.97
C MET A 1 17.40 53.32 16.71
N LYS A 2 18.29 53.29 17.71
CA LYS A 2 18.77 52.11 18.45
C LYS A 2 17.63 51.29 19.08
N SER A 3 17.72 49.96 19.00
CA SER A 3 16.98 49.02 19.84
C SER A 3 17.38 49.16 21.32
N PRO A 4 16.46 48.98 22.29
CA PRO A 4 16.82 48.65 23.65
C PRO A 4 16.61 47.16 23.97
N VAL A 5 17.55 46.66 24.75
CA VAL A 5 17.71 45.32 25.32
C VAL A 5 16.95 45.22 26.65
N LEU A 6 16.49 44.02 26.98
CA LEU A 6 15.84 43.58 28.22
C LEU A 6 16.75 43.75 29.45
N ASP A 7 16.21 44.19 30.59
CA ASP A 7 16.88 44.06 31.90
C ASP A 7 15.87 43.58 32.96
N LEU A 8 16.25 42.53 33.70
CA LEU A 8 15.50 41.91 34.78
C LEU A 8 16.36 41.97 36.04
N GLN A 9 15.85 42.58 37.13
CA GLN A 9 16.19 42.17 38.49
C GLN A 9 15.02 42.40 39.48
N PRO A 10 14.95 41.60 40.58
CA PRO A 10 13.72 41.33 41.32
C PRO A 10 13.52 42.28 42.51
N SER A 11 12.28 42.71 42.75
CA SER A 11 11.88 43.28 44.04
C SER A 11 11.20 42.22 44.91
N THR A 12 11.78 42.02 46.09
CA THR A 12 11.27 41.19 47.17
C THR A 12 10.04 41.83 47.79
N GLY A 13 8.92 41.12 47.81
CA GLY A 13 7.70 41.52 48.50
C GLY A 13 6.75 40.35 48.68
N SER A 14 6.94 39.61 49.77
CA SER A 14 6.01 38.58 50.24
C SER A 14 4.71 39.22 50.73
N ALA A 15 3.58 38.86 50.15
CA ALA A 15 2.27 38.94 50.79
C ALA A 15 1.37 37.80 50.28
N GLU A 16 0.73 37.15 51.24
CA GLU A 16 0.08 35.86 51.16
C GLU A 16 -1.16 35.81 50.26
N ALA A 17 -1.28 34.65 49.62
CA ALA A 17 -2.45 33.97 49.08
C ALA A 17 -3.82 34.68 49.17
N ASN A 18 -4.29 35.10 48.00
CA ASN A 18 -5.70 35.14 47.66
C ASN A 18 -5.88 34.10 46.53
N PRO A 19 -6.75 33.08 46.62
CA PRO A 19 -6.96 32.15 45.52
C PRO A 19 -7.80 32.88 44.46
N ILE A 20 -7.10 33.62 43.58
CA ILE A 20 -7.69 34.15 42.37
C ILE A 20 -8.12 32.93 41.54
N LEU A 21 -9.41 32.89 41.15
CA LEU A 21 -9.92 32.01 40.11
C LEU A 21 -8.86 31.89 39.01
N HIS A 22 -8.28 30.71 38.80
CA HIS A 22 -7.44 30.48 37.63
C HIS A 22 -8.37 30.52 36.40
N PRO A 23 -8.31 31.54 35.53
CA PRO A 23 -9.01 31.44 34.27
C PRO A 23 -8.38 30.26 33.50
N MET A 24 -9.21 29.47 32.82
CA MET A 24 -8.78 28.36 31.97
C MET A 24 -7.55 28.77 31.14
N VAL A 25 -6.47 27.99 31.19
CA VAL A 25 -5.25 28.30 30.44
C VAL A 25 -5.47 27.85 28.99
N SER A 26 -5.86 28.81 28.14
CA SER A 26 -5.99 28.60 26.70
C SER A 26 -4.66 28.88 25.99
N LEU A 27 -4.35 28.12 24.95
CA LEU A 27 -3.25 28.37 24.02
C LEU A 27 -3.82 28.50 22.61
N ILE A 28 -3.46 29.56 21.90
CA ILE A 28 -3.72 29.69 20.46
C ILE A 28 -2.53 29.09 19.72
N VAL A 29 -2.79 28.21 18.77
CA VAL A 29 -1.81 27.70 17.81
C VAL A 29 -2.20 28.26 16.45
N ALA A 30 -1.29 28.92 15.75
CA ALA A 30 -1.66 29.63 14.53
C ALA A 30 -0.60 29.58 13.43
N ASP A 31 -1.09 29.57 12.19
CA ASP A 31 -0.26 29.66 10.99
C ASP A 31 0.44 31.03 10.93
N PHE A 32 1.77 31.02 11.00
CA PHE A 32 2.59 32.24 10.97
C PHE A 32 2.67 32.85 9.58
N SER A 33 2.67 32.06 8.51
CA SER A 33 2.99 32.58 7.18
C SER A 33 1.84 33.40 6.60
N CYS A 34 0.61 33.11 7.02
CA CYS A 34 -0.57 33.87 6.62
C CYS A 34 -0.61 35.29 7.25
N PRO A 35 -0.48 36.37 6.46
CA PRO A 35 -0.57 37.74 6.97
C PRO A 35 -1.96 38.06 7.53
N HIS A 36 -3.03 37.47 6.98
CA HIS A 36 -4.41 37.71 7.46
C HIS A 36 -4.70 37.04 8.80
N ILE A 37 -4.12 35.86 9.08
CA ILE A 37 -4.22 35.22 10.40
C ILE A 37 -3.42 36.01 11.44
N ARG A 38 -2.23 36.50 11.09
CA ARG A 38 -1.47 37.43 11.95
C ARG A 38 -2.27 38.70 12.26
N GLU A 39 -2.98 39.22 11.27
CA GLU A 39 -3.86 40.37 11.46
C GLU A 39 -5.03 40.06 12.41
N LEU A 40 -5.70 38.91 12.22
CA LEU A 40 -6.82 38.46 13.06
C LEU A 40 -6.40 38.32 14.53
N LEU A 41 -5.21 37.77 14.76
CA LEU A 41 -4.70 37.45 16.10
C LEU A 41 -3.86 38.56 16.74
N ALA A 42 -3.76 39.73 16.11
CA ALA A 42 -2.98 40.86 16.63
C ALA A 42 -3.41 41.29 18.05
N ASP A 43 -4.69 41.11 18.38
CA ASP A 43 -5.29 41.43 19.68
C ASP A 43 -5.69 40.15 20.46
N ALA A 44 -4.89 39.08 20.35
CA ALA A 44 -5.13 37.86 21.10
C ALA A 44 -5.06 38.09 22.61
N ILE A 45 -6.03 37.51 23.33
CA ILE A 45 -6.11 37.55 24.80
C ILE A 45 -5.59 36.27 25.45
N ALA A 46 -5.02 35.37 24.66
CA ALA A 46 -4.31 34.16 25.08
C ALA A 46 -2.94 34.09 24.38
N PRO A 47 -1.95 33.37 24.96
CA PRO A 47 -0.65 33.14 24.31
C PRO A 47 -0.82 32.51 22.92
N ILE A 48 0.03 32.92 21.97
CA ILE A 48 0.05 32.35 20.62
C ILE A 48 1.35 31.57 20.42
N LEU A 49 1.22 30.32 20.02
CA LEU A 49 2.28 29.53 19.40
C LEU A 49 2.15 29.68 17.88
N TRP A 50 3.10 30.39 17.28
CA TRP A 50 3.19 30.55 15.83
C TRP A 50 3.87 29.33 15.22
N LEU A 51 3.26 28.78 14.17
CA LEU A 51 3.77 27.66 13.40
C LEU A 51 4.29 28.17 12.05
N ASP A 52 5.52 27.82 11.71
CA ASP A 52 6.29 28.39 10.60
C ASP A 52 6.67 27.35 9.53
N GLY A 53 6.01 26.18 9.50
CA GLY A 53 6.19 25.16 8.45
C GLY A 53 7.51 24.38 8.50
N ASP A 54 8.56 24.94 9.10
CA ASP A 54 9.93 24.38 9.18
C ASP A 54 10.00 23.03 9.91
N SER A 55 8.98 22.69 10.68
CA SER A 55 8.87 21.43 11.42
C SER A 55 7.43 20.95 11.47
N CYS A 56 7.23 19.64 11.60
CA CYS A 56 5.91 19.03 11.72
C CYS A 56 5.06 19.77 12.78
N PRO A 57 3.93 20.41 12.39
CA PRO A 57 3.12 21.22 13.29
C PRO A 57 2.70 20.49 14.58
N ILE A 58 2.28 19.23 14.46
CA ILE A 58 1.89 18.39 15.61
C ILE A 58 3.07 18.21 16.58
N THR A 59 4.30 18.08 16.06
CA THR A 59 5.50 17.93 16.89
C THR A 59 5.80 19.22 17.65
N VAL A 60 5.70 20.38 17.00
CA VAL A 60 5.91 21.70 17.63
C VAL A 60 4.90 21.93 18.75
N VAL A 61 3.61 21.69 18.48
CA VAL A 61 2.53 21.81 19.48
C VAL A 61 2.77 20.84 20.64
N SER A 62 3.15 19.59 20.36
CA SER A 62 3.43 18.59 21.39
C SER A 62 4.53 19.03 22.35
N GLN A 63 5.62 19.60 21.81
CA GLN A 63 6.75 20.08 22.60
C GLN A 63 6.36 21.28 23.47
N GLU A 64 5.57 22.22 22.93
CA GLU A 64 5.13 23.39 23.69
C GLU A 64 4.16 23.00 24.81
N LEU A 65 3.21 22.09 24.55
CA LEU A 65 2.33 21.54 25.60
C LEU A 65 3.11 20.79 26.69
N GLU A 66 4.19 20.10 26.33
CA GLU A 66 5.09 19.49 27.32
C GLU A 66 5.86 20.53 28.13
N ARG A 67 6.31 21.61 27.50
CA ARG A 67 6.99 22.73 28.17
C ARG A 67 6.09 23.40 29.21
N TYR A 68 4.85 23.68 28.87
CA TYR A 68 3.82 24.20 29.80
C TYR A 68 3.61 23.26 30.99
N ARG A 69 3.47 21.95 30.74
CA ARG A 69 3.33 20.97 31.83
C ARG A 69 4.55 20.92 32.75
N LYS A 70 5.77 21.03 32.21
CA LYS A 70 7.01 21.07 33.01
C LYS A 70 7.13 22.34 33.85
N SER A 71 6.54 23.46 33.43
CA SER A 71 6.50 24.71 34.20
C SER A 71 5.36 24.79 35.22
N GLY A 72 4.53 23.73 35.33
CA GLY A 72 3.41 23.66 36.27
C GLY A 72 2.13 24.35 35.78
N ALA A 73 2.08 24.78 34.52
CA ALA A 73 0.91 25.37 33.89
C ALA A 73 0.31 24.38 32.87
N ALA A 74 -0.83 23.76 33.17
CA ALA A 74 -1.48 22.85 32.22
C ALA A 74 -2.42 23.62 31.29
N ILE A 75 -2.19 23.54 29.97
CA ILE A 75 -3.13 24.04 28.97
C ILE A 75 -4.36 23.12 28.95
N GLN A 76 -5.55 23.69 29.14
CA GLN A 76 -6.81 22.94 29.11
C GLN A 76 -7.52 23.07 27.76
N SER A 77 -7.46 24.25 27.14
CA SER A 77 -8.07 24.52 25.83
C SER A 77 -7.03 24.90 24.79
N LEU A 78 -7.06 24.22 23.65
CA LEU A 78 -6.25 24.54 22.48
C LEU A 78 -7.14 25.17 21.40
N HIS A 79 -6.80 26.35 20.91
CA HIS A 79 -7.46 26.98 19.78
C HIS A 79 -6.50 26.95 18.58
N TRP A 80 -6.77 26.11 17.61
CA TRP A 80 -5.99 26.02 16.37
C TRP A 80 -6.58 26.97 15.33
N VAL A 81 -5.80 27.91 14.80
CA VAL A 81 -6.24 28.92 13.83
C VAL A 81 -5.40 28.80 12.58
N SER A 82 -5.96 28.22 11.54
CA SER A 82 -5.26 27.99 10.29
C SER A 82 -6.23 27.97 9.12
N HIS A 83 -5.67 27.87 7.92
CA HIS A 83 -6.47 27.55 6.76
C HIS A 83 -6.98 26.09 6.83
N GLY A 84 -8.09 25.80 6.14
CA GLY A 84 -8.75 24.50 6.19
C GLY A 84 -9.41 24.08 4.88
N LYS A 85 -9.54 22.75 4.72
CA LYS A 85 -10.36 22.03 3.74
C LYS A 85 -11.03 20.86 4.48
N PRO A 86 -12.03 20.16 3.88
CA PRO A 86 -12.59 18.94 4.48
C PRO A 86 -11.49 17.99 4.98
N GLY A 87 -11.47 17.78 6.31
CA GLY A 87 -10.55 16.92 7.05
C GLY A 87 -9.06 17.31 7.08
N ARG A 88 -8.70 18.51 6.58
CA ARG A 88 -7.31 18.96 6.44
C ARG A 88 -7.07 20.33 7.03
N LEU A 89 -6.00 20.46 7.82
CA LEU A 89 -5.48 21.75 8.29
C LEU A 89 -4.28 22.15 7.43
N LEU A 90 -4.16 23.43 7.10
CA LEU A 90 -3.04 23.96 6.31
C LEU A 90 -2.29 24.99 7.14
N VAL A 91 -0.99 24.77 7.33
CA VAL A 91 -0.08 25.66 8.06
C VAL A 91 1.18 25.82 7.22
N ASP A 92 1.44 27.03 6.72
CA ASP A 92 2.61 27.32 5.88
C ASP A 92 2.88 26.30 4.76
N GLY A 93 1.85 25.97 3.99
CA GLY A 93 1.91 24.96 2.93
C GLY A 93 1.98 23.50 3.42
N VAL A 94 2.23 23.25 4.72
CA VAL A 94 2.15 21.93 5.32
C VAL A 94 0.70 21.55 5.54
N VAL A 95 0.28 20.47 4.89
CA VAL A 95 -1.03 19.85 5.10
C VAL A 95 -0.93 18.90 6.29
N ILE A 96 -1.90 18.96 7.21
CA ILE A 96 -2.11 17.98 8.25
C ILE A 96 -3.40 17.24 7.91
N ASP A 97 -3.26 15.99 7.49
CA ASP A 97 -4.37 15.13 7.11
C ASP A 97 -4.48 13.87 8.00
N GLN A 98 -5.40 12.98 7.65
CA GLN A 98 -5.63 11.72 8.36
C GLN A 98 -4.35 10.88 8.52
N GLN A 99 -3.44 10.84 7.54
CA GLN A 99 -2.22 10.05 7.62
C GLN A 99 -1.24 10.66 8.63
N ASP A 100 -1.14 11.99 8.68
CA ASP A 100 -0.31 12.67 9.68
C ASP A 100 -0.81 12.45 11.10
N LEU A 101 -2.13 12.46 11.31
CA LEU A 101 -2.72 12.13 12.62
C LEU A 101 -2.39 10.70 13.04
N LEU A 102 -2.48 9.74 12.11
CA LEU A 102 -2.11 8.33 12.36
C LEU A 102 -0.62 8.19 12.71
N ARG A 103 0.26 8.86 11.96
CA ARG A 103 1.71 8.86 12.19
C ARG A 103 2.08 9.49 13.54
N THR A 104 1.32 10.49 13.97
CA THR A 104 1.58 11.26 15.20
C THR A 104 0.71 10.87 16.39
N ARG A 105 -0.05 9.78 16.30
CA ARG A 105 -1.00 9.31 17.33
C ARG A 105 -0.44 9.28 18.76
N GLU A 106 0.81 8.85 18.92
CA GLU A 106 1.45 8.79 20.24
C GLU A 106 1.74 10.17 20.82
N GLN A 107 2.01 11.15 19.97
CA GLN A 107 2.22 12.53 20.41
C GLN A 107 0.89 13.15 20.82
N LEU A 108 -0.14 12.99 19.99
CA LEU A 108 -1.52 13.45 20.24
C LEU A 108 -2.07 12.91 21.57
N ALA A 109 -1.87 11.61 21.84
CA ALA A 109 -2.27 10.97 23.10
C ALA A 109 -1.60 11.56 24.36
N ARG A 110 -0.49 12.28 24.19
CA ARG A 110 0.23 12.93 25.29
C ARG A 110 -0.19 14.38 25.48
N TRP A 111 -1.06 14.96 24.65
CA TRP A 111 -1.42 16.38 24.73
C TRP A 111 -2.16 16.72 26.03
N LYS A 112 -3.02 15.84 26.53
CA LYS A 112 -3.78 16.01 27.79
C LYS A 112 -4.53 17.34 27.87
N VAL A 113 -5.05 17.80 26.73
CA VAL A 113 -5.97 18.94 26.65
C VAL A 113 -7.41 18.44 26.76
N GLU A 114 -8.31 19.26 27.30
CA GLU A 114 -9.73 18.90 27.45
C GLU A 114 -10.55 19.29 26.21
N THR A 115 -10.21 20.42 25.59
CA THR A 115 -10.91 20.94 24.41
C THR A 115 -9.93 21.35 23.32
N ILE A 116 -10.27 21.02 22.06
CA ILE A 116 -9.56 21.48 20.87
C ILE A 116 -10.58 22.17 19.97
N SER A 117 -10.34 23.44 19.66
CA SER A 117 -11.18 24.23 18.76
C SER A 117 -10.41 24.50 17.48
N LEU A 118 -10.80 23.83 16.39
CA LEU A 118 -10.20 23.93 15.07
C LEU A 118 -10.91 25.03 14.27
N TRP A 119 -10.36 26.25 14.34
CA TRP A 119 -10.74 27.40 13.53
C TRP A 119 -10.09 27.27 12.15
N ALA A 120 -10.65 26.36 11.34
CA ALA A 120 -10.24 26.10 9.98
C ALA A 120 -11.50 25.78 9.16
N CYS A 121 -11.64 26.40 7.98
CA CYS A 121 -12.86 26.25 7.18
C CYS A 121 -13.09 24.80 6.76
N GLU A 122 -14.36 24.41 6.76
CA GLU A 122 -14.85 23.14 6.24
C GLU A 122 -14.18 21.88 6.80
N PHE A 123 -13.29 21.98 7.79
CA PHE A 123 -12.58 20.83 8.36
C PHE A 123 -13.57 19.73 8.80
N GLY A 124 -14.66 20.14 9.44
CA GLY A 124 -15.73 19.28 9.92
C GLY A 124 -16.64 18.70 8.83
N ALA A 125 -16.48 19.09 7.57
CA ALA A 125 -17.21 18.47 6.45
C ALA A 125 -16.76 17.02 6.20
N GLN A 126 -15.60 16.61 6.73
CA GLN A 126 -15.14 15.22 6.75
C GLN A 126 -15.11 14.65 8.17
N ILE A 127 -16.16 13.91 8.54
CA ILE A 127 -16.38 13.40 9.90
C ILE A 127 -15.29 12.42 10.36
N SER A 128 -14.66 11.66 9.44
CA SER A 128 -13.61 10.69 9.78
C SER A 128 -12.36 11.35 10.38
N ALA A 129 -11.98 12.53 9.90
CA ALA A 129 -10.82 13.27 10.42
C ALA A 129 -11.09 13.82 11.83
N LEU A 130 -12.32 14.31 12.09
CA LEU A 130 -12.76 14.72 13.41
C LEU A 130 -12.67 13.56 14.42
N ALA A 131 -13.13 12.37 14.02
CA ALA A 131 -13.11 11.19 14.88
C ALA A 131 -11.69 10.81 15.33
N LEU A 132 -10.69 10.94 14.45
CA LEU A 132 -9.28 10.64 14.79
C LEU A 132 -8.71 11.64 15.81
N TRP A 133 -9.03 12.93 15.68
CA TRP A 133 -8.61 13.92 16.68
C TRP A 133 -9.22 13.62 18.06
N GLU A 134 -10.52 13.32 18.13
CA GLU A 134 -11.19 12.95 19.37
C GLU A 134 -10.61 11.66 19.96
N GLU A 135 -10.40 10.63 19.13
CA GLU A 135 -9.84 9.34 19.54
C GLU A 135 -8.42 9.47 20.07
N PHE A 136 -7.53 10.12 19.33
CA PHE A 136 -6.11 10.16 19.68
C PHE A 136 -5.79 11.13 20.80
N THR A 137 -6.52 12.24 20.93
CA THR A 137 -6.26 13.21 22.00
C THR A 137 -7.09 12.95 23.25
N GLY A 138 -8.25 12.30 23.12
CA GLY A 138 -9.26 12.17 24.16
C GLY A 138 -10.01 13.48 24.49
N ALA A 139 -9.76 14.54 23.73
CA ALA A 139 -10.36 15.86 23.92
C ALA A 139 -11.72 15.97 23.23
N ALA A 140 -12.55 16.92 23.69
CA ALA A 140 -13.70 17.37 22.91
C ALA A 140 -13.21 18.28 21.76
N VAL A 141 -13.43 17.86 20.52
CA VAL A 141 -12.95 18.57 19.33
C VAL A 141 -14.11 19.30 18.67
N TYR A 142 -13.91 20.58 18.36
CA TYR A 142 -14.88 21.43 17.69
C TYR A 142 -14.30 21.92 16.37
N CYS A 143 -15.11 21.92 15.32
CA CYS A 143 -14.71 22.35 13.98
C CYS A 143 -15.90 22.98 13.24
N SER A 144 -15.65 23.59 12.09
CA SER A 144 -16.73 24.06 11.20
C SER A 144 -16.88 23.12 10.00
N SER A 145 -18.12 22.83 9.60
CA SER A 145 -18.43 22.27 8.29
C SER A 145 -18.55 23.34 7.20
N GLU A 146 -18.51 24.62 7.58
CA GLU A 146 -18.72 25.76 6.71
C GLU A 146 -17.45 26.61 6.63
N VAL A 147 -17.52 27.62 5.76
CA VAL A 147 -16.52 28.68 5.70
C VAL A 147 -16.63 29.57 6.96
N LEU A 148 -15.49 29.90 7.55
CA LEU A 148 -15.29 30.75 8.71
C LEU A 148 -14.68 32.10 8.30
N GLY A 149 -15.14 33.19 8.91
CA GLY A 149 -14.80 34.56 8.55
C GLY A 149 -15.90 35.22 7.72
N ARG A 150 -15.54 36.27 6.96
CA ARG A 150 -16.49 37.11 6.23
C ARG A 150 -16.94 36.47 4.92
N GLN A 151 -18.24 36.26 4.77
CA GLN A 151 -18.90 35.66 3.62
C GLN A 151 -19.12 36.67 2.48
N HIS A 152 -19.44 36.16 1.27
CA HIS A 152 -19.65 36.99 0.07
C HIS A 152 -20.86 37.93 0.18
N ASP A 153 -21.86 37.57 0.99
CA ASP A 153 -23.02 38.41 1.32
C ASP A 153 -22.70 39.50 2.37
N GLY A 154 -21.48 39.51 2.91
CA GLY A 154 -20.99 40.48 3.89
C GLY A 154 -21.18 40.06 5.34
N GLU A 155 -21.90 38.96 5.63
CA GLU A 155 -22.06 38.39 6.98
C GLU A 155 -20.78 37.67 7.43
N SER A 156 -20.66 37.33 8.71
CA SER A 156 -19.49 36.59 9.22
C SER A 156 -19.89 35.36 10.03
N THR A 157 -19.29 34.22 9.70
CA THR A 157 -19.55 32.94 10.38
C THR A 157 -18.35 32.55 11.24
N TRP A 158 -18.59 32.32 12.52
CA TRP A 158 -17.55 31.96 13.50
C TRP A 158 -17.99 30.82 14.42
N THR A 159 -18.90 29.98 13.94
CA THR A 159 -19.46 28.88 14.72
C THR A 159 -18.71 27.59 14.44
N LEU A 160 -18.21 26.97 15.52
CA LEU A 160 -17.71 25.60 15.49
C LEU A 160 -18.66 24.71 16.29
N THR A 161 -18.84 23.47 15.86
CA THR A 161 -19.60 22.44 16.57
C THR A 161 -18.76 21.18 16.73
N ASN A 162 -19.03 20.41 17.79
CA ASN A 162 -18.46 19.07 17.95
C ASN A 162 -19.39 18.00 17.35
N SER A 163 -18.95 16.74 17.42
CA SER A 163 -19.70 15.55 16.98
C SER A 163 -21.11 15.40 17.59
N LYS A 164 -21.41 16.13 18.68
CA LYS A 164 -22.70 16.15 19.38
C LYS A 164 -23.55 17.39 19.08
N GLY A 165 -23.10 18.25 18.16
CA GLY A 165 -23.79 19.50 17.80
C GLY A 165 -23.68 20.61 18.84
N VAL A 166 -22.75 20.51 19.81
CA VAL A 166 -22.52 21.53 20.83
C VAL A 166 -21.54 22.57 20.30
N SER A 167 -21.88 23.86 20.46
CA SER A 167 -21.01 24.96 20.06
C SER A 167 -19.71 25.04 20.89
N SER A 168 -18.63 25.43 20.23
CA SER A 168 -17.30 25.64 20.83
C SER A 168 -17.22 26.88 21.72
N PRO A 169 -16.26 26.95 22.67
CA PRO A 169 -15.82 28.20 23.28
C PRO A 169 -15.40 29.24 22.23
N ALA A 170 -15.60 30.53 22.52
CA ALA A 170 -15.19 31.60 21.62
C ALA A 170 -13.66 31.62 21.40
N LEU A 171 -13.24 32.04 20.21
CA LEU A 171 -11.82 32.30 19.92
C LEU A 171 -11.30 33.40 20.87
N PRO A 172 -10.19 33.19 21.61
CA PRO A 172 -9.71 34.13 22.60
C PRO A 172 -8.96 35.30 21.96
N ILE A 173 -9.72 36.12 21.23
CA ILE A 173 -9.31 37.41 20.65
C ILE A 173 -10.33 38.49 21.01
N ASN A 174 -10.00 39.75 20.70
CA ASN A 174 -10.96 40.85 20.79
C ASN A 174 -12.18 40.61 19.87
N PRO A 175 -13.42 40.53 20.40
CA PRO A 175 -14.60 40.28 19.59
C PRO A 175 -14.82 41.31 18.48
N ASN A 176 -14.46 42.58 18.69
CA ASN A 176 -14.60 43.60 17.64
C ASN A 176 -13.65 43.34 16.46
N LYS A 177 -12.46 42.80 16.73
CA LYS A 177 -11.50 42.40 15.70
C LYS A 177 -12.03 41.21 14.90
N GLN A 178 -12.62 40.22 15.59
CA GLN A 178 -13.25 39.06 14.96
C GLN A 178 -14.41 39.46 14.03
N HIS A 179 -15.27 40.39 14.44
CA HIS A 179 -16.42 40.86 13.63
C HIS A 179 -16.01 41.77 12.46
N SER A 180 -14.89 42.49 12.56
CA SER A 180 -14.43 43.44 11.54
C SER A 180 -13.39 42.85 10.56
N TRP A 181 -12.99 41.59 10.77
CA TRP A 181 -12.02 40.92 9.91
C TRP A 181 -12.63 40.66 8.51
N LEU A 182 -11.93 41.11 7.47
CA LEU A 182 -12.46 41.15 6.10
C LEU A 182 -12.21 39.85 5.31
N HIS A 183 -11.60 38.85 5.94
CA HIS A 183 -11.07 37.66 5.28
C HIS A 183 -11.79 36.39 5.77
N GLN A 184 -11.39 35.25 5.21
CA GLN A 184 -11.86 33.92 5.58
C GLN A 184 -10.67 33.06 6.00
N LEU A 185 -10.92 32.07 6.86
CA LEU A 185 -9.98 30.99 7.16
C LEU A 185 -10.06 29.85 6.14
N GLY A 186 -10.72 30.09 4.99
CA GLY A 186 -10.74 29.16 3.85
C GLY A 186 -9.33 29.03 3.37
N ALA A 187 -8.92 27.87 2.82
CA ALA A 187 -7.63 27.78 2.15
C ALA A 187 -7.31 29.09 1.43
N SER A 188 -6.05 29.57 1.52
CA SER A 188 -5.47 30.34 0.40
C SER A 188 -6.09 29.71 -0.83
N THR A 189 -6.75 30.50 -1.67
CA THR A 189 -7.25 29.99 -2.93
C THR A 189 -6.04 29.65 -3.79
N ASP A 190 -5.27 28.63 -3.39
CA ASP A 190 -4.50 27.82 -4.30
C ASP A 190 -5.56 27.36 -5.29
N PRO A 191 -5.46 27.84 -6.53
CA PRO A 191 -6.39 27.43 -7.56
C PRO A 191 -6.44 25.90 -7.55
N ALA A 192 -7.63 25.34 -7.79
CA ALA A 192 -7.75 23.90 -7.96
C ALA A 192 -6.61 23.44 -8.91
N PRO A 193 -5.89 22.35 -8.58
CA PRO A 193 -4.75 21.93 -9.37
C PRO A 193 -5.14 21.88 -10.83
N ILE A 194 -4.38 22.59 -11.66
CA ILE A 194 -4.71 22.70 -13.07
C ILE A 194 -4.25 21.44 -13.80
N GLN A 195 -4.90 21.12 -14.91
CA GLN A 195 -4.37 20.07 -15.78
C GLN A 195 -2.97 20.47 -16.27
N PRO A 196 -2.01 19.55 -16.41
CA PRO A 196 -0.66 19.89 -16.89
C PRO A 196 -0.64 20.51 -18.29
N THR A 197 -1.66 20.24 -19.11
CA THR A 197 -1.89 20.84 -20.43
C THR A 197 -2.79 22.09 -20.40
N GLY A 198 -3.29 22.45 -19.22
CA GLY A 198 -4.26 23.51 -19.02
C GLY A 198 -3.67 24.91 -19.23
N SER A 199 -4.58 25.86 -19.39
CA SER A 199 -4.24 27.29 -19.38
C SER A 199 -4.32 27.83 -17.96
N ILE A 200 -3.50 28.84 -17.66
CA ILE A 200 -3.41 29.46 -16.34
C ILE A 200 -4.15 30.80 -16.39
N SER A 201 -5.12 30.96 -15.49
CA SER A 201 -5.90 32.19 -15.33
C SER A 201 -5.30 33.04 -14.20
N ILE A 202 -4.91 34.29 -14.52
CA ILE A 202 -4.40 35.25 -13.54
C ILE A 202 -5.44 36.37 -13.40
N ALA A 203 -5.96 36.56 -12.20
CA ALA A 203 -6.90 37.63 -11.89
C ALA A 203 -6.16 38.84 -11.28
N PHE A 204 -6.67 40.03 -11.54
CA PHE A 204 -6.13 41.28 -11.02
C PHE A 204 -7.18 41.96 -10.14
N SER A 205 -6.77 42.44 -8.96
CA SER A 205 -7.63 43.21 -8.07
C SER A 205 -8.02 44.57 -8.64
N GLU A 206 -7.20 45.09 -9.56
CA GLU A 206 -7.46 46.32 -10.32
C GLU A 206 -7.23 46.04 -11.80
N PRO A 207 -8.09 46.55 -12.71
CA PRO A 207 -7.93 46.29 -14.14
C PRO A 207 -6.59 46.79 -14.69
N VAL A 208 -5.95 45.97 -15.53
CA VAL A 208 -4.63 46.23 -16.12
C VAL A 208 -4.66 46.35 -17.64
N ILE A 209 -3.70 47.08 -18.21
CA ILE A 209 -3.45 47.19 -19.64
C ILE A 209 -2.11 46.50 -19.95
N PRO A 210 -2.07 45.51 -20.85
CA PRO A 210 -0.84 44.87 -21.32
C PRO A 210 0.19 45.86 -21.87
N LYS A 211 1.47 45.63 -21.57
CA LYS A 211 2.64 46.43 -21.99
C LYS A 211 3.77 45.49 -22.46
N ALA A 212 5.02 45.95 -22.44
CA ALA A 212 6.19 45.12 -22.74
C ALA A 212 6.74 44.47 -21.46
N GLY A 213 6.77 43.15 -21.44
CA GLY A 213 7.33 42.36 -20.35
C GLY A 213 6.96 40.90 -20.49
N SER A 214 7.44 40.09 -19.56
CA SER A 214 7.16 38.66 -19.55
C SER A 214 6.50 38.22 -18.25
N ILE A 215 5.74 37.13 -18.36
CA ILE A 215 5.35 36.28 -17.25
C ILE A 215 6.29 35.07 -17.27
N ARG A 216 6.86 34.71 -16.13
CA ARG A 216 7.74 33.54 -16.00
C ARG A 216 7.11 32.53 -15.07
N ILE A 217 7.20 31.25 -15.45
CA ILE A 217 6.74 30.12 -14.65
C ILE A 217 7.97 29.39 -14.15
N TYR A 218 8.08 29.22 -12.84
CA TYR A 218 9.15 28.45 -12.22
C TYR A 218 8.61 27.22 -11.53
N LYS A 219 9.37 26.13 -11.54
CA LYS A 219 9.12 24.97 -10.69
C LYS A 219 9.56 25.28 -9.27
N THR A 220 8.68 25.09 -8.29
CA THR A 220 8.95 25.52 -6.92
C THR A 220 10.01 24.66 -6.21
N SER A 221 10.14 23.38 -6.58
CA SER A 221 11.05 22.44 -5.91
C SER A 221 12.54 22.74 -6.13
N ASP A 222 12.90 23.28 -7.30
CA ASP A 222 14.31 23.57 -7.66
C ASP A 222 14.53 24.99 -8.22
N ASN A 223 13.46 25.79 -8.30
CA ASN A 223 13.46 27.15 -8.84
C ASN A 223 13.88 27.24 -10.32
N SER A 224 13.75 26.15 -11.07
CA SER A 224 14.03 26.14 -12.51
C SER A 224 12.99 26.94 -13.29
N LEU A 225 13.45 27.72 -14.27
CA LEU A 225 12.56 28.43 -15.21
C LEU A 225 12.00 27.43 -16.22
N ILE A 226 10.68 27.25 -16.20
CA ILE A 226 9.96 26.32 -17.07
C ILE A 226 9.51 27.01 -18.35
N ASP A 227 9.02 28.24 -18.24
CA ASP A 227 8.53 29.00 -19.38
C ASP A 227 8.65 30.51 -19.16
N SER A 228 8.79 31.25 -20.26
CA SER A 228 8.75 32.70 -20.28
C SER A 228 7.83 33.16 -21.40
N ILE A 229 6.74 33.81 -21.02
CA ILE A 229 5.63 34.20 -21.89
C ILE A 229 5.66 35.70 -22.06
N ASP A 230 5.93 36.17 -23.27
CA ASP A 230 5.79 37.58 -23.62
C ASP A 230 4.30 37.97 -23.57
N ILE A 231 3.99 39.03 -22.81
CA ILE A 231 2.62 39.55 -22.64
C ILE A 231 1.95 39.91 -23.96
N THR A 232 2.73 40.30 -24.96
CA THR A 232 2.24 40.69 -26.28
C THR A 232 2.09 39.51 -27.25
N SER A 233 2.48 38.30 -26.83
CA SER A 233 2.39 37.10 -27.67
C SER A 233 0.98 36.53 -27.75
N SER A 234 0.73 35.71 -28.77
CA SER A 234 -0.52 34.97 -28.95
C SER A 234 -0.78 33.91 -27.86
N ARG A 235 0.12 33.73 -26.90
CA ARG A 235 -0.02 32.79 -25.78
C ARG A 235 -0.78 33.41 -24.59
N VAL A 236 -1.14 34.69 -24.68
CA VAL A 236 -2.07 35.38 -23.76
C VAL A 236 -3.43 35.48 -24.44
N MET A 237 -4.37 34.62 -24.04
CA MET A 237 -5.62 34.36 -24.78
C MET A 237 -6.71 35.42 -24.61
N GLU A 238 -6.60 36.31 -23.62
CA GLU A 238 -7.54 37.44 -23.43
C GLU A 238 -7.10 38.71 -24.19
N ASN A 239 -6.14 38.60 -25.11
CA ASN A 239 -5.75 39.67 -26.03
C ASN A 239 -6.40 39.45 -27.41
N VAL A 240 -7.33 40.34 -27.71
CA VAL A 240 -8.14 40.38 -28.93
C VAL A 240 -7.26 40.74 -30.15
N ALA A 241 -7.35 39.91 -31.19
CA ALA A 241 -6.84 40.04 -32.57
C ALA A 241 -5.32 40.15 -32.78
N THR A 242 -4.71 39.21 -33.53
CA THR A 242 -3.31 39.30 -33.99
C THR A 242 -3.25 39.54 -35.52
N LYS A 243 -2.73 40.72 -35.93
CA LYS A 243 -2.23 41.20 -37.26
C LYS A 243 -3.13 41.11 -38.51
N THR A 244 -3.30 42.18 -39.31
CA THR A 244 -2.23 42.89 -40.05
C THR A 244 -2.52 44.39 -40.24
N THR A 245 -1.56 45.26 -39.91
CA THR A 245 -1.58 46.68 -40.32
C THR A 245 -1.26 46.81 -41.81
N VAL A 246 -2.10 47.52 -42.58
CA VAL A 246 -1.74 48.00 -43.93
C VAL A 246 -1.54 49.50 -43.83
N SER A 247 -0.34 49.96 -44.20
CA SER A 247 0.00 51.38 -44.19
C SER A 247 -0.80 52.10 -45.29
N ASP A 248 -1.55 53.16 -44.96
CA ASP A 248 -2.08 54.08 -45.98
C ASP A 248 -1.40 55.45 -45.91
N TYR A 249 -0.53 55.67 -46.89
CA TYR A 249 0.25 56.91 -47.06
C TYR A 249 -0.62 58.12 -47.45
N GLN A 250 -1.86 57.92 -47.90
CA GLN A 250 -2.68 59.00 -48.45
C GLN A 250 -3.28 59.92 -47.37
N TYR A 251 -3.50 59.41 -46.15
CA TYR A 251 -4.23 60.14 -45.10
C TYR A 251 -3.42 60.44 -43.84
N ASN A 252 -2.16 60.02 -43.76
CA ASN A 252 -1.34 60.08 -42.53
C ASN A 252 -2.07 59.45 -41.33
N MET A 253 -2.71 58.29 -41.53
CA MET A 253 -3.48 57.57 -40.53
C MET A 253 -3.07 56.09 -40.52
N VAL A 254 -3.33 55.41 -39.41
CA VAL A 254 -3.23 53.95 -39.31
C VAL A 254 -4.48 53.35 -39.97
N ALA A 255 -4.29 52.44 -40.94
CA ALA A 255 -5.37 51.70 -41.58
C ALA A 255 -5.36 50.23 -41.13
N LEU A 256 -6.52 49.75 -40.67
CA LEU A 256 -6.70 48.41 -40.11
C LEU A 256 -7.74 47.64 -40.91
N LEU A 257 -7.42 46.42 -41.32
CA LEU A 257 -8.35 45.57 -42.08
C LEU A 257 -9.57 45.21 -41.24
N GLN A 258 -10.75 45.53 -41.77
CA GLN A 258 -12.02 45.29 -41.09
C GLN A 258 -12.30 43.81 -40.87
N ASN A 259 -12.03 42.99 -41.89
CA ASN A 259 -12.24 41.55 -41.84
C ASN A 259 -11.39 40.84 -40.79
N ASP A 260 -10.31 41.48 -40.32
CA ASP A 260 -9.42 40.92 -39.30
C ASP A 260 -9.84 41.40 -37.90
N LEU A 261 -10.15 42.69 -37.78
CA LEU A 261 -10.35 43.34 -36.48
C LEU A 261 -11.79 43.21 -35.96
N VAL A 262 -12.79 43.43 -36.83
CA VAL A 262 -14.21 43.46 -36.42
C VAL A 262 -14.69 42.13 -35.84
N PRO A 263 -14.39 40.94 -36.41
CA PRO A 263 -14.82 39.67 -35.83
C PRO A 263 -14.32 39.47 -34.39
N SER A 264 -13.06 39.81 -34.16
CA SER A 264 -12.41 39.64 -32.85
C SER A 264 -13.00 40.59 -31.80
N ILE A 265 -13.21 41.85 -32.14
CA ILE A 265 -13.83 42.84 -31.24
C ILE A 265 -15.31 42.51 -31.00
N ALA A 266 -16.04 42.10 -32.04
CA ALA A 266 -17.43 41.69 -31.93
C ALA A 266 -17.60 40.50 -30.99
N ALA A 267 -16.75 39.47 -31.12
CA ALA A 267 -16.71 38.34 -30.20
C ALA A 267 -16.43 38.77 -28.76
N ALA A 268 -15.46 39.67 -28.55
CA ALA A 268 -15.09 40.15 -27.22
C ALA A 268 -16.20 40.92 -26.50
N ILE A 269 -17.07 41.63 -27.23
CA ILE A 269 -18.22 42.37 -26.67
C ILE A 269 -19.55 41.61 -26.78
N GLY A 270 -19.54 40.37 -27.28
CA GLY A 270 -20.75 39.56 -27.48
C GLY A 270 -21.72 40.12 -28.53
N ALA A 271 -21.22 40.82 -29.54
CA ALA A 271 -21.99 41.39 -30.64
C ALA A 271 -21.84 40.58 -31.93
N SER A 272 -22.80 40.71 -32.85
CA SER A 272 -22.66 40.21 -34.23
C SER A 272 -21.82 41.18 -35.06
N GLU A 273 -20.98 40.68 -35.96
CA GLU A 273 -20.19 41.49 -36.92
C GLU A 273 -21.06 42.45 -37.76
N THR A 274 -22.28 42.02 -38.08
CA THR A 274 -23.24 42.79 -38.89
C THR A 274 -24.10 43.76 -38.07
N SER A 275 -23.86 43.87 -36.74
CA SER A 275 -24.69 44.70 -35.84
C SER A 275 -24.44 46.22 -35.99
N LYS A 276 -23.32 46.61 -36.59
CA LYS A 276 -22.88 48.01 -36.73
C LYS A 276 -22.42 48.27 -38.16
N SER A 277 -22.56 49.51 -38.62
CA SER A 277 -21.92 49.94 -39.87
C SER A 277 -20.40 50.01 -39.70
N ASN A 278 -19.63 50.01 -40.80
CA ASN A 278 -18.16 50.13 -40.76
C ASN A 278 -17.71 51.38 -39.97
N LYS A 279 -18.47 52.49 -40.11
CA LYS A 279 -18.24 53.73 -39.35
C LYS A 279 -18.53 53.56 -37.86
N ASP A 280 -19.60 52.86 -37.50
CA ASP A 280 -19.96 52.64 -36.09
C ASP A 280 -19.01 51.65 -35.42
N TRP A 281 -18.47 50.67 -36.16
CA TRP A 281 -17.37 49.82 -35.70
C TRP A 281 -16.09 50.61 -35.47
N ALA A 282 -15.75 51.54 -36.35
CA ALA A 282 -14.60 52.41 -36.14
C ALA A 282 -14.74 53.24 -34.86
N LEU A 283 -15.93 53.82 -34.64
CA LEU A 283 -16.22 54.60 -33.44
C LEU A 283 -16.22 53.73 -32.17
N GLU A 284 -16.74 52.51 -32.24
CA GLU A 284 -16.67 51.54 -31.14
C GLU A 284 -15.21 51.32 -30.71
N ILE A 285 -14.35 51.02 -31.69
CA ILE A 285 -12.94 50.74 -31.43
C ILE A 285 -12.22 51.97 -30.89
N SER A 286 -12.38 53.15 -31.51
CA SER A 286 -11.69 54.36 -31.03
C SER A 286 -12.14 54.82 -29.64
N ASN A 287 -13.41 54.59 -29.30
CA ASN A 287 -14.00 55.10 -28.05
C ASN A 287 -13.83 54.15 -26.89
N ASN A 288 -13.67 52.84 -27.14
CA ASN A 288 -13.70 51.82 -26.10
C ASN A 288 -12.45 50.94 -26.04
N TRP A 289 -11.52 51.07 -27.00
CA TRP A 289 -10.33 50.22 -27.10
C TRP A 289 -9.04 51.01 -27.19
N ILE A 290 -8.00 50.42 -26.61
CA ILE A 290 -6.62 50.89 -26.60
C ILE A 290 -5.82 50.01 -27.52
N MET A 291 -5.07 50.62 -28.43
CA MET A 291 -4.13 49.90 -29.29
C MET A 291 -2.75 49.87 -28.63
N THR A 292 -2.10 48.71 -28.64
CA THR A 292 -0.72 48.56 -28.16
C THR A 292 0.17 47.89 -29.21
N ALA A 293 1.40 48.33 -29.35
CA ALA A 293 2.41 47.73 -30.25
C ALA A 293 3.83 47.95 -29.71
N GLU A 294 4.63 46.89 -29.69
CA GLU A 294 6.00 46.88 -29.13
C GLU A 294 6.09 47.57 -27.74
N GLY A 295 5.11 47.30 -26.87
CA GLY A 295 5.05 47.89 -25.51
C GLY A 295 4.53 49.33 -25.43
N ASN A 296 4.36 50.00 -26.57
CA ASN A 296 3.80 51.35 -26.62
C ASN A 296 2.28 51.31 -26.71
N THR A 297 1.63 52.31 -26.10
CA THR A 297 0.17 52.49 -26.17
C THR A 297 -0.16 53.66 -27.06
N TYR A 298 -1.17 53.46 -27.90
CA TYR A 298 -1.69 54.43 -28.83
C TYR A 298 -3.18 54.63 -28.56
N GLY A 299 -3.54 55.87 -28.20
CA GLY A 299 -4.94 56.29 -28.23
C GLY A 299 -5.38 56.40 -29.68
N LEU A 300 -6.59 55.95 -30.00
CA LEU A 300 -7.16 56.03 -31.34
C LEU A 300 -8.17 57.17 -31.42
N THR A 301 -8.08 57.96 -32.48
CA THR A 301 -9.02 59.07 -32.73
C THR A 301 -9.54 58.97 -34.16
N SER A 302 -10.86 59.09 -34.32
CA SER A 302 -11.54 59.01 -35.61
C SER A 302 -11.61 60.39 -36.29
N THR A 303 -10.47 60.99 -36.62
CA THR A 303 -10.40 62.28 -37.36
C THR A 303 -10.04 62.04 -38.82
N GLY A 304 -10.90 62.40 -39.77
CA GLY A 304 -10.69 62.14 -41.21
C GLY A 304 -11.70 61.14 -41.81
N PRO A 305 -11.44 60.48 -42.95
CA PRO A 305 -12.22 59.32 -43.37
C PRO A 305 -12.16 58.26 -42.27
N VAL A 306 -13.31 57.74 -41.83
CA VAL A 306 -13.40 56.90 -40.62
C VAL A 306 -13.34 55.41 -40.95
N ALA A 307 -13.87 55.01 -42.11
CA ALA A 307 -13.85 53.64 -42.63
C ALA A 307 -14.20 53.62 -44.14
N ASP A 308 -13.78 52.59 -44.86
CA ASP A 308 -14.29 52.23 -46.20
C ASP A 308 -14.77 50.76 -46.23
N ASP A 309 -14.75 50.07 -47.38
CA ASP A 309 -15.18 48.66 -47.48
C ASP A 309 -14.13 47.66 -46.95
N TRP A 310 -12.88 48.10 -46.78
CA TRP A 310 -11.75 47.24 -46.44
C TRP A 310 -11.06 47.65 -45.13
N TYR A 311 -10.98 48.95 -44.85
CA TYR A 311 -10.15 49.52 -43.80
C TYR A 311 -10.91 50.41 -42.84
N LEU A 312 -10.50 50.38 -41.57
CA LEU A 312 -10.81 51.37 -40.54
C LEU A 312 -9.60 52.29 -40.37
N TYR A 313 -9.82 53.59 -40.36
CA TYR A 313 -8.73 54.57 -40.33
C TYR A 313 -8.73 55.33 -39.00
N TYR A 314 -7.56 55.42 -38.38
CA TYR A 314 -7.36 56.13 -37.11
C TYR A 314 -6.15 57.06 -37.13
N ALA A 315 -6.31 58.23 -36.52
CA ALA A 315 -5.16 58.99 -36.04
C ALA A 315 -4.76 58.46 -34.65
N THR A 316 -3.47 58.34 -34.38
CA THR A 316 -2.96 57.84 -33.09
C THR A 316 -2.45 58.97 -32.20
N ASN A 317 -2.41 58.73 -30.89
CA ASN A 317 -1.65 59.56 -29.94
C ASN A 317 -0.73 58.64 -29.11
N PRO A 318 0.61 58.76 -29.22
CA PRO A 318 1.36 59.77 -29.98
C PRO A 318 1.12 59.69 -31.51
N ASP A 319 1.26 60.85 -32.18
CA ASP A 319 0.92 61.05 -33.59
C ASP A 319 1.68 60.09 -34.52
N TYR A 320 0.95 59.43 -35.41
CA TYR A 320 1.53 58.73 -36.55
C TYR A 320 2.17 59.76 -37.51
N THR A 321 3.48 59.65 -37.77
CA THR A 321 4.19 60.48 -38.75
C THR A 321 4.76 59.59 -39.87
N PRO A 322 4.22 59.64 -41.10
CA PRO A 322 4.70 58.78 -42.17
C PRO A 322 6.06 59.25 -42.71
N GLY A 323 7.03 58.32 -42.81
CA GLY A 323 8.38 58.60 -43.30
C GLY A 323 9.11 57.38 -43.88
N SER A 324 9.22 57.33 -45.21
CA SER A 324 10.06 56.49 -46.09
C SER A 324 9.91 54.96 -46.08
N SER A 325 9.11 54.44 -47.02
CA SER A 325 9.17 53.11 -47.66
C SER A 325 9.00 51.82 -46.84
N ASP A 326 9.02 51.86 -45.50
CA ASP A 326 8.86 50.67 -44.64
C ASP A 326 7.59 50.69 -43.76
N GLY A 327 6.98 51.86 -43.52
CA GLY A 327 5.66 51.97 -42.90
C GLY A 327 5.63 51.76 -41.39
N THR A 328 6.67 52.20 -40.67
CA THR A 328 6.78 52.08 -39.20
C THR A 328 5.88 53.07 -38.43
N LEU A 329 5.34 52.66 -37.26
CA LEU A 329 4.75 53.57 -36.28
C LEU A 329 5.88 54.38 -35.59
N ASN A 330 5.70 55.68 -35.33
CA ASN A 330 6.77 56.54 -34.82
C ASN A 330 7.19 56.11 -33.40
N GLY A 331 8.47 55.72 -33.25
CA GLY A 331 9.00 54.97 -32.11
C GLY A 331 10.03 53.89 -32.47
N GLY A 332 10.24 53.63 -33.77
CA GLY A 332 11.15 52.58 -34.27
C GLY A 332 10.50 51.20 -34.39
N VAL A 333 9.16 51.17 -34.32
CA VAL A 333 8.35 49.96 -34.29
C VAL A 333 8.17 49.40 -35.70
N ASN A 334 8.84 48.28 -35.96
CA ASN A 334 8.82 47.56 -37.24
C ASN A 334 7.75 46.47 -37.26
N ASP A 335 7.15 46.17 -36.10
CA ASP A 335 6.25 45.04 -35.98
C ASP A 335 4.84 45.33 -36.50
N ARG A 336 4.39 44.46 -37.41
CA ARG A 336 3.03 44.48 -37.99
C ARG A 336 1.88 44.12 -37.00
N THR A 337 2.17 43.93 -35.69
CA THR A 337 1.21 43.47 -34.65
C THR A 337 0.81 44.61 -33.77
N VAL A 338 -0.49 44.79 -33.72
CA VAL A 338 -1.17 45.66 -32.79
C VAL A 338 -2.14 44.79 -31.99
N ASN A 339 -2.17 44.98 -30.68
CA ASN A 339 -3.11 44.32 -29.78
C ASN A 339 -4.15 45.34 -29.31
N PHE A 340 -5.40 44.91 -29.17
CA PHE A 340 -6.51 45.75 -28.71
C PHE A 340 -6.97 45.31 -27.32
N THR A 341 -6.96 46.26 -26.38
CA THR A 341 -7.42 46.05 -25.01
C THR A 341 -8.54 47.03 -24.67
N PRO A 342 -9.61 46.65 -23.96
CA PRO A 342 -10.63 47.60 -23.53
C PRO A 342 -10.03 48.76 -22.72
N ILE A 343 -10.53 49.97 -22.88
CA ILE A 343 -10.08 51.15 -22.12
C ILE A 343 -10.28 50.97 -20.60
N GLN A 344 -11.26 50.15 -20.21
CA GLN A 344 -11.50 49.82 -18.81
C GLN A 344 -10.45 48.87 -18.22
N GLY A 345 -9.55 48.32 -19.04
CA GLY A 345 -8.55 47.32 -18.64
C GLY A 345 -9.10 45.90 -18.54
N LEU A 346 -8.20 44.97 -18.25
CA LEU A 346 -8.47 43.55 -18.05
C LEU A 346 -8.42 43.24 -16.55
N SER A 347 -9.48 42.64 -16.01
CA SER A 347 -9.49 42.13 -14.63
C SER A 347 -8.94 40.70 -14.52
N LYS A 348 -8.66 40.07 -15.67
CA LYS A 348 -8.13 38.72 -15.78
C LYS A 348 -7.32 38.60 -17.07
N ILE A 349 -6.35 37.70 -17.08
CA ILE A 349 -5.74 37.17 -18.29
C ILE A 349 -5.68 35.66 -18.20
N THR A 350 -5.58 35.02 -19.36
CA THR A 350 -5.31 33.59 -19.43
C THR A 350 -4.06 33.36 -20.27
N ILE A 351 -3.10 32.61 -19.73
CA ILE A 351 -1.82 32.29 -20.39
C ILE A 351 -1.75 30.79 -20.71
N GLN A 352 -1.09 30.45 -21.82
CA GLN A 352 -0.89 29.06 -22.24
C GLN A 352 0.61 28.70 -22.23
N PRO A 353 1.06 27.78 -21.36
CA PRO A 353 2.40 27.19 -21.42
C PRO A 353 2.73 26.58 -22.78
N LEU A 354 4.01 26.63 -23.20
CA LEU A 354 4.45 26.18 -24.53
C LEU A 354 4.49 24.65 -24.61
N ALA A 355 4.90 24.02 -23.51
CA ALA A 355 4.86 22.57 -23.31
C ALA A 355 3.96 22.25 -22.11
N PRO A 356 3.40 21.04 -22.04
CA PRO A 356 2.73 20.57 -20.83
C PRO A 356 3.67 20.70 -19.64
N LEU A 357 3.14 21.17 -18.52
CA LEU A 357 3.84 21.16 -17.25
C LEU A 357 4.00 19.71 -16.75
N GLU A 358 4.90 19.49 -15.81
CA GLU A 358 4.99 18.20 -15.10
C GLU A 358 3.78 18.05 -14.15
N GLU A 359 3.28 16.83 -14.01
CA GLU A 359 2.11 16.50 -13.19
C GLU A 359 2.44 16.38 -11.70
N GLY A 360 1.48 16.64 -10.82
CA GLY A 360 1.67 16.55 -9.36
C GLY A 360 2.68 17.55 -8.77
N GLU A 361 3.05 18.58 -9.52
CA GLU A 361 4.13 19.51 -9.17
C GLU A 361 3.60 20.89 -8.78
N ASN A 362 4.42 21.63 -8.03
CA ASN A 362 4.13 23.00 -7.61
C ASN A 362 4.93 24.01 -8.42
N TYR A 363 4.26 25.10 -8.81
CA TYR A 363 4.83 26.16 -9.62
C TYR A 363 4.55 27.53 -8.99
N ASN A 364 5.39 28.49 -9.32
CA ASN A 364 5.20 29.89 -9.00
C ASN A 364 5.33 30.77 -10.25
N ILE A 365 4.71 31.95 -10.19
CA ILE A 365 4.64 32.90 -11.29
C ILE A 365 5.30 34.22 -10.90
N GLU A 366 6.24 34.65 -11.72
CA GLU A 366 6.81 35.98 -11.69
C GLU A 366 6.20 36.82 -12.83
N ILE A 367 5.91 38.09 -12.56
CA ILE A 367 5.41 39.04 -13.54
C ILE A 367 6.30 40.27 -13.54
N ASP A 368 6.88 40.61 -14.68
CA ASP A 368 7.70 41.82 -14.82
C ASP A 368 6.89 43.08 -14.43
N ALA A 369 7.51 44.02 -13.72
CA ALA A 369 6.85 45.30 -13.39
C ALA A 369 6.45 46.10 -14.64
N SER A 370 7.13 45.89 -15.78
CA SER A 370 6.80 46.51 -17.05
C SER A 370 5.71 45.78 -17.83
N ALA A 371 5.31 44.57 -17.42
CA ALA A 371 4.34 43.72 -18.11
C ALA A 371 2.97 44.41 -18.26
N PHE A 372 2.59 45.24 -17.30
CA PHE A 372 1.28 45.90 -17.24
C PHE A 372 1.37 47.35 -16.78
N ALA A 373 0.30 48.10 -17.04
CA ALA A 373 -0.02 49.36 -16.35
C ALA A 373 -1.45 49.30 -15.82
N TYR A 374 -1.78 50.03 -14.75
CA TYR A 374 -3.18 50.09 -14.30
C TYR A 374 -4.02 50.92 -15.26
N ALA A 375 -5.24 50.46 -15.54
CA ALA A 375 -6.14 51.14 -16.49
C ALA A 375 -6.54 52.55 -16.03
N GLN A 376 -6.62 52.77 -14.71
CA GLN A 376 -6.91 54.08 -14.10
C GLN A 376 -5.66 54.98 -13.97
N GLY A 377 -4.50 54.51 -14.46
CA GLY A 377 -3.22 55.19 -14.36
C GLY A 377 -2.36 54.69 -13.19
N GLY A 378 -1.04 54.81 -13.36
CA GLY A 378 -0.05 54.26 -12.43
C GLY A 378 0.69 53.04 -13.01
N SER A 379 1.82 52.70 -12.40
CA SER A 379 2.66 51.57 -12.80
C SER A 379 2.27 50.31 -12.03
N PHE A 380 2.17 49.18 -12.74
CA PHE A 380 2.07 47.88 -12.11
C PHE A 380 3.40 47.58 -11.40
N PRO A 381 3.40 47.18 -10.12
CA PRO A 381 4.65 46.95 -9.39
C PRO A 381 5.38 45.67 -9.80
N GLY A 382 4.72 44.78 -10.56
CA GLY A 382 5.22 43.44 -10.84
C GLY A 382 4.91 42.46 -9.70
N VAL A 383 5.23 41.21 -9.92
CA VAL A 383 5.26 40.15 -8.91
C VAL A 383 6.63 39.50 -9.02
N ALA A 384 7.53 39.84 -8.10
CA ALA A 384 8.93 39.39 -8.14
C ALA A 384 9.22 38.26 -7.14
N ASP A 385 8.32 38.02 -6.19
CA ASP A 385 8.47 36.95 -5.22
C ASP A 385 7.84 35.65 -5.74
N HIS A 386 8.35 34.52 -5.25
CA HIS A 386 7.93 33.18 -5.70
C HIS A 386 6.85 32.57 -4.81
N THR A 387 6.14 33.41 -4.05
CA THR A 387 5.18 33.00 -3.01
C THR A 387 3.78 33.56 -3.22
N SER A 388 3.66 34.71 -3.90
CA SER A 388 2.41 35.44 -4.08
C SER A 388 1.50 34.81 -5.13
N LEU A 389 2.07 34.20 -6.18
CA LEU A 389 1.33 33.54 -7.25
C LEU A 389 1.84 32.10 -7.39
N VAL A 390 1.22 31.19 -6.65
CA VAL A 390 1.54 29.77 -6.67
C VAL A 390 0.36 28.96 -7.19
N PHE A 391 0.65 27.85 -7.85
CA PHE A 391 -0.35 26.88 -8.27
C PHE A 391 0.29 25.49 -8.35
N SER A 392 -0.54 24.46 -8.43
CA SER A 392 -0.10 23.09 -8.65
C SER A 392 -0.75 22.47 -9.87
N THR A 393 -0.12 21.43 -10.41
CA THR A 393 -0.72 20.57 -11.42
C THR A 393 -1.34 19.34 -10.77
N VAL A 394 -2.43 18.85 -11.34
CA VAL A 394 -3.00 17.56 -10.91
C VAL A 394 -2.12 16.43 -11.41
N ASP A 395 -1.96 15.40 -10.58
CA ASP A 395 -1.42 14.11 -11.02
C ASP A 395 -2.49 13.35 -11.80
N MET A 396 -2.14 12.84 -12.98
CA MET A 396 -3.06 12.07 -13.84
C MET A 396 -2.62 10.62 -14.02
N THR A 397 -1.47 10.24 -13.46
CA THR A 397 -0.93 8.90 -13.59
C THR A 397 -1.57 7.99 -12.55
N ALA A 398 -2.07 6.85 -12.98
CA ALA A 398 -2.64 5.86 -12.08
C ALA A 398 -1.55 4.93 -11.52
N PRO A 399 -1.69 4.47 -10.26
CA PRO A 399 -0.78 3.51 -9.68
C PRO A 399 -0.79 2.20 -10.47
N SER A 400 0.38 1.58 -10.61
CA SER A 400 0.56 0.28 -11.28
C SER A 400 1.26 -0.72 -10.36
N LEU A 401 0.94 -2.02 -10.52
CA LEU A 401 1.58 -3.07 -9.72
C LEU A 401 2.99 -3.36 -10.27
N THR A 402 4.02 -3.17 -9.45
CA THR A 402 5.42 -3.43 -9.81
C THR A 402 5.88 -4.82 -9.39
N SER A 403 5.36 -5.35 -8.27
CA SER A 403 5.59 -6.73 -7.85
C SER A 403 4.54 -7.23 -6.87
N ALA A 404 4.46 -8.55 -6.69
CA ALA A 404 3.61 -9.18 -5.71
C ALA A 404 4.30 -10.41 -5.10
N SER A 405 3.94 -10.72 -3.86
CA SER A 405 4.29 -11.94 -3.14
C SER A 405 3.01 -12.52 -2.53
N PRO A 406 2.59 -13.75 -2.84
CA PRO A 406 3.23 -14.66 -3.79
C PRO A 406 3.28 -14.06 -5.21
N SER A 407 4.37 -14.31 -5.93
CA SER A 407 4.50 -13.87 -7.32
C SER A 407 3.65 -14.75 -8.22
N GLU A 408 3.44 -14.31 -9.46
CA GLU A 408 2.85 -15.16 -10.50
C GLU A 408 3.55 -16.52 -10.59
N ASP A 409 2.74 -17.57 -10.75
CA ASP A 409 3.14 -18.97 -10.87
C ASP A 409 3.97 -19.52 -9.70
N SER A 410 3.97 -18.83 -8.55
CA SER A 410 4.68 -19.31 -7.38
C SER A 410 4.10 -20.65 -6.89
N ILE A 411 4.98 -21.55 -6.50
CA ILE A 411 4.64 -22.87 -5.96
C ILE A 411 5.07 -22.96 -4.50
N ASP A 412 4.56 -23.96 -3.79
CA ASP A 412 4.88 -24.20 -2.37
C ASP A 412 4.56 -23.02 -1.45
N VAL A 413 3.53 -22.25 -1.79
CA VAL A 413 3.04 -21.16 -0.95
C VAL A 413 2.33 -21.75 0.28
N GLY A 414 2.60 -21.19 1.46
CA GLY A 414 1.91 -21.58 2.68
C GLY A 414 0.38 -21.44 2.55
N ILE A 415 -0.37 -22.31 3.21
CA ILE A 415 -1.85 -22.32 3.19
C ILE A 415 -2.51 -21.16 3.94
N SER A 416 -1.73 -20.32 4.62
CA SER A 416 -2.16 -19.04 5.21
C SER A 416 -1.22 -17.95 4.71
N PRO A 417 -1.26 -17.61 3.41
CA PRO A 417 -0.28 -16.72 2.82
C PRO A 417 -0.49 -15.28 3.30
N ILE A 418 0.61 -14.57 3.53
CA ILE A 418 0.60 -13.10 3.58
C ILE A 418 0.81 -12.62 2.16
N ILE A 419 -0.16 -11.87 1.62
CA ILE A 419 -0.07 -11.30 0.28
C ILE A 419 0.52 -9.89 0.42
N THR A 420 1.60 -9.61 -0.29
CA THR A 420 2.23 -8.29 -0.35
C THR A 420 2.20 -7.80 -1.78
N LEU A 421 1.68 -6.60 -2.01
CA LEU A 421 1.61 -5.92 -3.30
C LEU A 421 2.48 -4.67 -3.23
N GLN A 422 3.31 -4.46 -4.24
CA GLN A 422 4.12 -3.26 -4.38
C GLN A 422 3.65 -2.47 -5.59
N PHE A 423 3.27 -1.21 -5.39
CA PHE A 423 2.85 -0.28 -6.42
C PHE A 423 4.00 0.63 -6.89
N SER A 424 3.82 1.30 -8.02
CA SER A 424 4.74 2.29 -8.60
C SER A 424 4.80 3.58 -7.79
N GLU A 425 3.78 3.86 -6.98
CA GLU A 425 3.60 5.08 -6.21
C GLU A 425 2.73 4.79 -4.98
N PRO A 426 2.66 5.72 -3.99
CA PRO A 426 1.80 5.58 -2.84
C PRO A 426 0.33 5.40 -3.19
N VAL A 427 -0.34 4.46 -2.52
CA VAL A 427 -1.77 4.20 -2.72
C VAL A 427 -2.56 4.38 -1.43
N VAL A 428 -3.86 4.59 -1.56
CA VAL A 428 -4.86 4.53 -0.50
C VAL A 428 -5.95 3.52 -0.88
N ALA A 429 -6.64 2.99 0.13
CA ALA A 429 -7.79 2.12 -0.10
C ALA A 429 -8.91 2.89 -0.82
N GLY A 430 -9.45 2.28 -1.87
CA GLY A 430 -10.65 2.76 -2.55
C GLY A 430 -11.92 2.05 -2.05
N GLY A 431 -12.88 1.92 -2.96
CA GLY A 431 -14.17 1.25 -2.70
C GLY A 431 -14.25 -0.20 -3.19
N GLY A 432 -13.18 -0.73 -3.80
CA GLY A 432 -13.14 -2.07 -4.40
C GLY A 432 -12.64 -3.16 -3.46
N LYS A 433 -12.66 -4.39 -3.95
CA LYS A 433 -12.33 -5.60 -3.21
C LYS A 433 -11.09 -6.31 -3.74
N ILE A 434 -10.52 -7.16 -2.90
CA ILE A 434 -9.53 -8.16 -3.24
C ILE A 434 -10.16 -9.54 -3.04
N THR A 435 -10.07 -10.39 -4.05
CA THR A 435 -10.72 -11.71 -4.08
C THR A 435 -9.68 -12.80 -4.31
N ILE A 436 -9.72 -13.86 -3.50
CA ILE A 436 -8.93 -15.08 -3.72
C ILE A 436 -9.87 -16.16 -4.25
N ARG A 437 -9.52 -16.72 -5.41
CA ARG A 437 -10.35 -17.68 -6.13
C ARG A 437 -9.62 -18.99 -6.37
N ASP A 438 -10.30 -20.11 -6.15
CA ASP A 438 -9.82 -21.42 -6.57
C ASP A 438 -9.88 -21.52 -8.10
N ARG A 439 -8.74 -21.69 -8.76
CA ARG A 439 -8.65 -21.67 -10.24
C ARG A 439 -9.29 -22.90 -10.90
N LYS A 440 -9.44 -24.01 -10.17
CA LYS A 440 -10.05 -25.24 -10.70
C LYS A 440 -11.57 -25.18 -10.70
N THR A 441 -12.15 -24.66 -9.62
CA THR A 441 -13.60 -24.62 -9.40
C THR A 441 -14.22 -23.24 -9.67
N ASN A 442 -13.39 -22.23 -9.85
CA ASN A 442 -13.75 -20.82 -10.00
C ASN A 442 -14.49 -20.23 -8.78
N ARG A 443 -14.42 -20.90 -7.62
CA ARG A 443 -15.12 -20.51 -6.39
C ARG A 443 -14.32 -19.42 -5.65
N VAL A 444 -15.02 -18.40 -5.15
CA VAL A 444 -14.47 -17.40 -4.23
C VAL A 444 -14.21 -18.05 -2.88
N ILE A 445 -12.96 -17.98 -2.41
CA ILE A 445 -12.52 -18.50 -1.11
C ILE A 445 -12.42 -17.38 -0.08
N SER A 446 -11.94 -16.21 -0.50
CA SER A 446 -11.85 -15.02 0.34
C SER A 446 -12.23 -13.79 -0.47
N GLU A 447 -12.95 -12.87 0.16
CA GLU A 447 -13.31 -11.57 -0.38
C GLU A 447 -13.05 -10.53 0.72
N ILE A 448 -12.21 -9.55 0.41
CA ILE A 448 -11.66 -8.59 1.37
C ILE A 448 -11.91 -7.20 0.81
N ASN A 449 -12.58 -6.32 1.56
CA ASN A 449 -12.65 -4.91 1.17
C ASN A 449 -11.26 -4.29 1.31
N SER A 450 -10.80 -3.54 0.30
CA SER A 450 -9.49 -2.86 0.35
C SER A 450 -9.32 -1.94 1.56
N SER A 451 -10.43 -1.39 2.07
CA SER A 451 -10.50 -0.53 3.25
C SER A 451 -10.62 -1.26 4.59
N ASP A 452 -10.69 -2.60 4.60
CA ASP A 452 -10.75 -3.37 5.83
C ASP A 452 -9.39 -3.38 6.53
N ALA A 453 -9.20 -2.47 7.49
CA ALA A 453 -7.97 -2.31 8.25
C ALA A 453 -7.61 -3.52 9.13
N THR A 454 -8.50 -4.51 9.30
CA THR A 454 -8.17 -5.75 10.04
C THR A 454 -7.44 -6.76 9.18
N MET A 455 -7.61 -6.69 7.85
CA MET A 455 -7.04 -7.63 6.88
C MET A 455 -6.05 -6.96 5.93
N THR A 456 -6.17 -5.65 5.71
CA THR A 456 -5.37 -4.88 4.77
C THR A 456 -4.60 -3.79 5.50
N THR A 457 -3.28 -3.74 5.31
CA THR A 457 -2.41 -2.67 5.79
C THR A 457 -1.74 -2.00 4.60
N ILE A 458 -1.88 -0.68 4.50
CA ILE A 458 -1.30 0.12 3.42
C ILE A 458 -0.23 1.03 4.01
N ASN A 459 0.97 0.97 3.46
CA ASN A 459 2.08 1.84 3.83
C ASN A 459 2.76 2.37 2.56
N GLU A 460 2.49 3.63 2.23
CA GLU A 460 2.92 4.26 0.98
C GLU A 460 2.53 3.37 -0.22
N ALA A 461 3.51 2.86 -0.97
CA ALA A 461 3.29 2.05 -2.16
C ALA A 461 3.17 0.54 -1.86
N THR A 462 3.27 0.12 -0.60
CA THR A 462 3.19 -1.29 -0.20
C THR A 462 1.85 -1.61 0.45
N VAL A 463 1.16 -2.61 -0.07
CA VAL A 463 -0.08 -3.14 0.51
C VAL A 463 0.15 -4.57 1.01
N VAL A 464 -0.17 -4.83 2.27
CA VAL A 464 -0.11 -6.16 2.89
C VAL A 464 -1.53 -6.62 3.19
N ILE A 465 -1.87 -7.82 2.73
CA ILE A 465 -3.18 -8.45 2.87
C ILE A 465 -2.99 -9.77 3.60
N ASN A 466 -3.74 -9.96 4.68
CA ASN A 466 -3.75 -11.16 5.50
C ASN A 466 -5.11 -11.83 5.39
N PRO A 467 -5.33 -12.76 4.45
CA PRO A 467 -6.60 -13.46 4.32
C PRO A 467 -6.90 -14.29 5.59
N SER A 468 -8.12 -14.18 6.10
CA SER A 468 -8.57 -14.92 7.29
C SER A 468 -8.83 -16.41 7.04
N ALA A 469 -9.14 -16.78 5.79
CA ALA A 469 -9.44 -18.14 5.42
C ALA A 469 -8.17 -18.93 5.10
N ARG A 470 -8.00 -20.07 5.76
CA ARG A 470 -6.99 -21.07 5.38
C ARG A 470 -7.32 -21.65 4.00
N LEU A 471 -6.31 -21.70 3.14
CA LEU A 471 -6.37 -22.29 1.80
C LEU A 471 -6.16 -23.81 1.85
N ASN A 472 -6.63 -24.53 0.83
CA ASN A 472 -6.37 -25.96 0.71
C ASN A 472 -4.94 -26.20 0.20
N TYR A 473 -4.32 -27.31 0.58
CA TYR A 473 -3.02 -27.72 0.03
C TYR A 473 -3.11 -28.10 -1.45
N SER A 474 -1.95 -28.09 -2.14
CA SER A 474 -1.78 -28.50 -3.54
C SER A 474 -2.85 -27.92 -4.48
N THR A 475 -3.32 -26.71 -4.19
CA THR A 475 -4.44 -26.07 -4.88
C THR A 475 -3.96 -24.78 -5.51
N SER A 476 -4.34 -24.57 -6.77
CA SER A 476 -4.06 -23.35 -7.51
C SER A 476 -5.11 -22.29 -7.19
N TYR A 477 -4.63 -21.13 -6.78
CA TYR A 477 -5.42 -19.95 -6.46
C TYR A 477 -4.98 -18.78 -7.32
N GLY A 478 -5.88 -17.83 -7.53
CA GLY A 478 -5.57 -16.55 -8.14
C GLY A 478 -6.12 -15.39 -7.34
N ILE A 479 -5.40 -14.26 -7.38
CA ILE A 479 -5.74 -13.03 -6.68
C ILE A 479 -6.31 -12.02 -7.68
N GLU A 480 -7.57 -11.66 -7.50
CA GLU A 480 -8.28 -10.66 -8.30
C GLU A 480 -8.39 -9.36 -7.47
N ILE A 481 -7.94 -8.25 -8.03
CA ILE A 481 -7.99 -6.92 -7.40
C ILE A 481 -8.91 -6.05 -8.24
N ASP A 482 -9.99 -5.53 -7.65
CA ASP A 482 -10.90 -4.66 -8.36
C ASP A 482 -10.21 -3.37 -8.82
N SER A 483 -10.66 -2.82 -9.95
CA SER A 483 -10.19 -1.52 -10.47
C SER A 483 -10.56 -0.33 -9.58
N LEU A 484 -11.30 -0.55 -8.49
CA LEU A 484 -11.64 0.46 -7.50
C LEU A 484 -10.99 0.19 -6.14
N ALA A 485 -10.17 -0.86 -6.03
CA ALA A 485 -9.59 -1.29 -4.75
C ALA A 485 -8.51 -0.33 -4.24
N PHE A 486 -7.71 0.24 -5.14
CA PHE A 486 -6.63 1.16 -4.77
C PHE A 486 -6.61 2.35 -5.72
N GLN A 487 -6.27 3.51 -5.18
CA GLN A 487 -6.07 4.76 -5.92
C GLN A 487 -4.90 5.53 -5.29
N ASP A 488 -4.34 6.50 -5.99
CA ASP A 488 -3.40 7.45 -5.39
C ASP A 488 -4.12 8.54 -4.55
N ALA A 489 -3.37 9.52 -4.05
CA ALA A 489 -3.93 10.65 -3.30
C ALA A 489 -4.70 11.67 -4.18
N SER A 490 -4.46 11.63 -5.49
CA SER A 490 -5.07 12.52 -6.50
C SER A 490 -6.38 11.97 -7.05
N GLY A 491 -6.71 10.71 -6.75
CA GLY A 491 -7.92 10.00 -7.15
C GLY A 491 -7.77 9.16 -8.43
N ASN A 492 -6.56 8.92 -8.93
CA ASN A 492 -6.34 8.04 -10.07
C ASN A 492 -6.38 6.58 -9.58
N PHE A 493 -7.28 5.79 -10.17
CA PHE A 493 -7.51 4.41 -9.76
C PHE A 493 -6.53 3.43 -10.42
N PHE A 494 -6.00 2.50 -9.63
CA PHE A 494 -5.35 1.30 -10.16
C PHE A 494 -6.34 0.55 -11.06
N THR A 495 -5.90 0.13 -12.24
CA THR A 495 -6.77 -0.52 -13.23
C THR A 495 -7.33 -1.88 -12.78
N GLY A 496 -6.81 -2.44 -11.68
CA GLY A 496 -7.19 -3.76 -11.18
C GLY A 496 -6.48 -4.90 -11.91
N THR A 497 -6.72 -6.12 -11.45
CA THR A 497 -6.33 -7.36 -12.14
C THR A 497 -7.60 -8.09 -12.61
N SER A 498 -7.57 -8.66 -13.83
CA SER A 498 -8.73 -9.39 -14.35
C SER A 498 -8.69 -10.87 -13.97
N ASN A 499 -9.88 -11.47 -13.85
CA ASN A 499 -10.05 -12.91 -13.63
C ASN A 499 -9.75 -13.77 -14.87
N THR A 500 -9.52 -13.15 -16.03
CA THR A 500 -9.33 -13.82 -17.33
C THR A 500 -7.87 -14.05 -17.70
N GLY A 501 -6.91 -13.61 -16.87
CA GLY A 501 -5.47 -13.77 -17.10
C GLY A 501 -4.75 -14.38 -15.90
N THR A 502 -3.56 -14.92 -16.16
CA THR A 502 -2.55 -15.42 -15.20
C THR A 502 -1.89 -14.23 -14.48
N ALA A 503 -2.69 -13.44 -13.77
CA ALA A 503 -2.20 -12.29 -13.03
C ALA A 503 -2.46 -12.54 -11.54
N LEU A 504 -1.39 -12.85 -10.83
CA LEU A 504 -1.27 -13.24 -9.44
C LEU A 504 -1.81 -14.65 -9.10
N ASP A 505 -1.50 -15.65 -9.93
CA ASP A 505 -1.76 -17.05 -9.64
C ASP A 505 -0.62 -17.68 -8.83
N PHE A 506 -0.99 -18.57 -7.89
CA PHE A 506 -0.04 -19.34 -7.11
C PHE A 506 -0.60 -20.71 -6.74
N THR A 507 0.28 -21.65 -6.39
CA THR A 507 -0.08 -22.98 -5.92
C THR A 507 0.40 -23.17 -4.49
N THR A 508 -0.52 -23.57 -3.62
CA THR A 508 -0.17 -23.89 -2.23
C THR A 508 0.70 -25.13 -2.13
N GLN A 509 1.51 -25.20 -1.08
CA GLN A 509 2.34 -26.35 -0.74
C GLN A 509 1.54 -27.65 -0.65
N SER A 510 2.23 -28.77 -0.73
CA SER A 510 1.63 -30.08 -0.50
C SER A 510 1.41 -30.35 1.00
N PRO A 511 0.45 -31.24 1.36
CA PRO A 511 0.28 -31.63 2.76
C PRO A 511 1.54 -32.31 3.29
N ASP A 512 1.81 -32.13 4.59
CA ASP A 512 2.88 -32.87 5.26
C ASP A 512 2.62 -34.38 5.14
N ILE A 513 3.67 -35.14 4.86
CA ILE A 513 3.60 -36.60 4.78
C ILE A 513 4.14 -37.18 6.09
N TYR A 514 3.26 -37.80 6.86
CA TYR A 514 3.64 -38.57 8.03
C TYR A 514 3.84 -40.03 7.63
N SER A 515 5.02 -40.56 7.86
CA SER A 515 5.34 -41.96 7.57
C SER A 515 5.30 -42.82 8.83
N GLY A 516 4.58 -43.93 8.78
CA GLY A 516 4.62 -45.01 9.77
C GLY A 516 5.12 -46.29 9.14
N ALA A 517 5.80 -47.12 9.93
CA ALA A 517 6.15 -48.47 9.52
C ALA A 517 5.85 -49.44 10.65
N TYR A 518 5.28 -50.59 10.31
CA TYR A 518 5.01 -51.66 11.26
C TYR A 518 5.33 -53.01 10.65
N TYR A 519 5.83 -53.92 11.47
CA TYR A 519 6.04 -55.31 11.06
C TYR A 519 4.71 -56.00 10.82
N GLU A 520 4.63 -56.91 9.86
CA GLU A 520 3.42 -57.70 9.64
C GLU A 520 2.99 -58.52 10.88
N ASN A 521 1.78 -59.11 10.82
CA ASN A 521 1.19 -59.92 11.89
C ASN A 521 0.86 -59.23 13.23
N GLN A 522 0.88 -57.89 13.32
CA GLN A 522 0.43 -57.18 14.53
C GLN A 522 -1.03 -57.52 14.90
N PRO A 523 -1.38 -57.71 16.18
CA PRO A 523 -2.75 -57.97 16.59
C PRO A 523 -3.68 -56.81 16.22
N THR A 524 -4.97 -57.09 16.08
CA THR A 524 -6.01 -56.05 15.94
C THR A 524 -5.87 -55.00 17.05
N ALA A 525 -6.16 -53.74 16.72
CA ALA A 525 -6.07 -52.57 17.60
C ALA A 525 -4.63 -52.14 17.98
N SER A 526 -3.59 -52.74 17.39
CA SER A 526 -2.23 -52.26 17.54
C SER A 526 -2.08 -50.84 16.98
N VAL A 527 -1.41 -49.96 17.72
CA VAL A 527 -0.96 -48.66 17.21
C VAL A 527 0.20 -48.90 16.26
N VAL A 528 -0.05 -48.71 14.98
CA VAL A 528 0.93 -48.94 13.90
C VAL A 528 1.61 -47.64 13.47
N ALA A 529 1.04 -46.50 13.83
CA ALA A 529 1.73 -45.22 13.78
C ALA A 529 1.13 -44.20 14.74
N ALA A 530 1.91 -43.15 15.04
CA ALA A 530 1.45 -41.99 15.77
C ALA A 530 2.11 -40.72 15.23
N VAL A 531 1.34 -39.64 15.17
CA VAL A 531 1.82 -38.30 14.88
C VAL A 531 1.74 -37.49 16.15
N ASN A 532 2.86 -36.88 16.56
CA ASN A 532 2.89 -35.95 17.68
C ASN A 532 3.15 -34.53 17.15
N GLY A 533 2.45 -33.52 17.68
CA GLY A 533 2.57 -32.15 17.20
C GLY A 533 1.94 -31.11 18.10
N SER A 534 2.32 -29.85 17.92
CA SER A 534 1.81 -28.69 18.68
C SER A 534 0.42 -28.24 18.22
N TYR A 535 0.04 -28.58 16.98
CA TYR A 535 -1.27 -28.33 16.41
C TYR A 535 -1.74 -29.60 15.70
N LEU A 536 -2.78 -30.24 16.25
CA LEU A 536 -3.45 -31.37 15.65
C LEU A 536 -4.94 -31.06 15.52
N PRO A 537 -5.57 -31.33 14.36
CA PRO A 537 -7.00 -31.05 14.21
C PRO A 537 -7.83 -31.97 15.10
N THR A 538 -8.87 -31.41 15.72
CA THR A 538 -9.75 -32.13 16.66
C THR A 538 -10.79 -33.01 15.96
N LYS A 539 -11.04 -32.76 14.67
CA LYS A 539 -11.96 -33.52 13.83
C LYS A 539 -11.29 -33.92 12.53
N LEU A 540 -11.10 -35.22 12.37
CA LEU A 540 -10.35 -35.80 11.27
C LEU A 540 -11.17 -36.88 10.56
N ARG A 541 -10.89 -37.07 9.27
CA ARG A 541 -11.35 -38.23 8.51
C ARG A 541 -10.34 -38.62 7.44
N PHE A 542 -10.38 -39.87 7.00
CA PHE A 542 -9.67 -40.27 5.79
C PHE A 542 -10.44 -39.79 4.56
N LYS A 543 -9.75 -39.10 3.65
CA LYS A 543 -10.32 -38.65 2.37
C LYS A 543 -10.80 -39.86 1.59
N SER A 544 -12.07 -39.87 1.19
CA SER A 544 -12.76 -40.99 0.52
C SER A 544 -12.89 -42.31 1.33
N GLY A 545 -12.63 -42.28 2.65
CA GLY A 545 -12.85 -43.40 3.57
C GLY A 545 -14.21 -43.37 4.28
N HIS A 546 -14.42 -44.29 5.22
CA HIS A 546 -15.59 -44.33 6.09
C HIS A 546 -15.36 -43.50 7.36
N ASN A 547 -15.27 -42.18 7.21
CA ASN A 547 -14.93 -41.23 8.28
C ASN A 547 -13.61 -41.57 8.98
N THR A 548 -13.67 -42.32 10.08
CA THR A 548 -12.52 -42.66 10.93
C THR A 548 -11.70 -43.84 10.40
N THR A 549 -12.17 -44.53 9.36
CA THR A 549 -11.54 -45.74 8.81
C THR A 549 -11.17 -45.54 7.34
N THR A 550 -10.02 -46.08 6.92
CA THR A 550 -9.58 -46.06 5.53
C THR A 550 -10.57 -46.80 4.62
N ARG A 551 -10.54 -46.49 3.32
CA ARG A 551 -11.47 -47.05 2.32
C ARG A 551 -11.39 -48.57 2.20
N ASP A 552 -10.20 -49.14 2.34
CA ASP A 552 -9.96 -50.59 2.38
C ASP A 552 -10.32 -51.23 3.73
N GLY A 553 -10.64 -50.40 4.72
CA GLY A 553 -10.96 -50.84 6.06
C GLY A 553 -9.75 -51.18 6.92
N TYR A 554 -8.50 -51.10 6.43
CA TYR A 554 -7.33 -51.64 7.12
C TYR A 554 -6.88 -50.83 8.35
N PHE A 555 -7.03 -49.52 8.29
CA PHE A 555 -6.58 -48.61 9.32
C PHE A 555 -7.72 -47.74 9.81
N GLN A 556 -7.68 -47.36 11.08
CA GLN A 556 -8.59 -46.37 11.65
C GLN A 556 -7.85 -45.45 12.61
N PHE A 557 -8.42 -44.28 12.90
CA PHE A 557 -7.89 -43.42 13.95
C PHE A 557 -8.09 -44.07 15.34
N GLY A 558 -7.05 -44.02 16.17
CA GLY A 558 -7.03 -44.47 17.56
C GLY A 558 -7.30 -43.33 18.54
N ARG A 559 -6.46 -43.19 19.57
CA ARG A 559 -6.54 -42.04 20.50
C ARG A 559 -6.16 -40.76 19.75
N VAL A 560 -7.04 -39.76 19.84
CA VAL A 560 -6.78 -38.40 19.36
C VAL A 560 -6.80 -37.50 20.59
N GLU A 561 -5.63 -36.99 20.96
CA GLU A 561 -5.46 -35.96 21.99
C GLU A 561 -4.90 -34.69 21.35
N ASP A 562 -4.92 -33.58 22.08
CA ASP A 562 -4.45 -32.28 21.59
C ASP A 562 -3.00 -32.31 21.04
N SER A 563 -2.20 -33.31 21.41
CA SER A 563 -0.80 -33.44 20.98
C SER A 563 -0.45 -34.77 20.30
N ARG A 564 -1.41 -35.70 20.12
CA ARG A 564 -1.15 -36.99 19.49
C ARG A 564 -2.34 -37.55 18.71
N ILE A 565 -2.11 -37.95 17.46
CA ILE A 565 -3.03 -38.77 16.65
C ILE A 565 -2.42 -40.15 16.46
N GLU A 566 -3.15 -41.19 16.83
CA GLU A 566 -2.76 -42.58 16.57
C GLU A 566 -3.49 -43.15 15.36
N VAL A 567 -2.80 -44.01 14.61
CA VAL A 567 -3.37 -44.88 13.59
C VAL A 567 -3.27 -46.31 14.08
N ILE A 568 -4.41 -46.99 14.15
CA ILE A 568 -4.52 -48.36 14.66
C ILE A 568 -4.99 -49.33 13.58
N LEU A 569 -4.53 -50.57 13.69
CA LEU A 569 -4.91 -51.66 12.80
C LEU A 569 -6.33 -52.15 13.13
N THR A 570 -7.21 -52.24 12.13
CA THR A 570 -8.57 -52.77 12.33
C THR A 570 -8.61 -54.30 12.28
N GLU A 571 -9.77 -54.91 12.53
CA GLU A 571 -9.97 -56.34 12.28
C GLU A 571 -9.76 -56.71 10.81
N ALA A 572 -10.19 -55.87 9.86
CA ALA A 572 -10.01 -56.13 8.43
C ALA A 572 -8.54 -56.02 8.00
N GLY A 573 -7.80 -55.02 8.50
CA GLY A 573 -6.35 -54.92 8.29
C GLY A 573 -5.60 -56.07 8.97
N ALA A 574 -6.11 -56.51 10.13
CA ALA A 574 -5.62 -57.67 10.85
C ALA A 574 -6.07 -59.02 10.26
N ALA A 575 -7.08 -59.08 9.39
CA ALA A 575 -7.63 -60.30 8.77
C ALA A 575 -7.24 -60.42 7.29
N ALA A 576 -6.76 -59.34 6.68
CA ALA A 576 -5.94 -59.40 5.46
C ALA A 576 -4.72 -60.35 5.62
N LYS A 577 -4.42 -60.77 6.86
CA LYS A 577 -3.55 -61.86 7.33
C LYS A 577 -4.01 -63.30 7.01
N SER A 578 -4.38 -63.62 5.77
CA SER A 578 -4.40 -65.05 5.39
C SER A 578 -2.96 -65.51 5.09
N PRO A 579 -2.51 -66.72 5.49
CA PRO A 579 -1.17 -67.30 5.23
C PRO A 579 -0.72 -67.41 3.76
N SER A 580 -1.41 -66.74 2.85
CA SER A 580 -1.18 -66.68 1.40
C SER A 580 -1.10 -65.24 0.90
N ASN A 581 -0.88 -64.27 1.79
CA ASN A 581 -0.84 -62.83 1.49
C ASN A 581 0.32 -62.17 2.24
N ASP A 582 1.51 -62.43 1.74
CA ASP A 582 2.83 -61.87 2.08
C ASP A 582 3.01 -60.40 1.60
N TYR A 583 1.95 -59.77 1.09
CA TYR A 583 2.02 -58.56 0.26
C TYR A 583 3.12 -58.56 -0.83
N GLU A 584 3.77 -59.69 -1.13
CA GLU A 584 4.82 -59.78 -2.16
C GLU A 584 4.25 -59.57 -3.56
N ARG A 585 2.93 -59.71 -3.70
CA ARG A 585 2.19 -59.42 -4.94
C ARG A 585 1.42 -58.09 -4.90
N GLY A 586 1.39 -57.38 -3.76
CA GLY A 586 0.63 -56.16 -3.53
C GLY A 586 1.51 -54.96 -3.19
N SER A 587 0.91 -53.82 -2.84
CA SER A 587 1.67 -52.65 -2.37
C SER A 587 1.96 -52.79 -0.87
N ASN A 588 3.24 -52.78 -0.48
CA ASN A 588 3.66 -52.72 0.93
C ASN A 588 3.65 -51.27 1.46
N SER A 589 3.31 -50.30 0.62
CA SER A 589 3.14 -48.90 0.99
C SER A 589 1.73 -48.44 0.67
N PHE A 590 1.09 -47.80 1.63
CA PHE A 590 -0.24 -47.25 1.51
C PHE A 590 -0.18 -45.74 1.77
N LEU A 591 -0.73 -44.92 0.87
CA LEU A 591 -0.80 -43.48 1.05
C LEU A 591 -2.25 -43.05 1.19
N TYR A 592 -2.61 -42.47 2.33
CA TYR A 592 -3.95 -41.95 2.60
C TYR A 592 -3.91 -40.46 2.90
N VAL A 593 -4.75 -39.69 2.23
CA VAL A 593 -4.95 -38.27 2.57
C VAL A 593 -5.92 -38.18 3.74
N ILE A 594 -5.60 -37.34 4.71
CA ILE A 594 -6.42 -37.04 5.88
C ILE A 594 -6.98 -35.63 5.69
N GLU A 595 -8.27 -35.48 5.96
CA GLU A 595 -8.96 -34.19 5.96
C GLU A 595 -9.27 -33.75 7.40
N GLU A 596 -9.14 -32.45 7.66
CA GLU A 596 -9.64 -31.79 8.86
C GLU A 596 -10.98 -31.12 8.59
N GLN A 597 -11.82 -30.99 9.62
CA GLN A 597 -13.01 -30.13 9.55
C GLN A 597 -12.64 -28.70 9.98
N LEU A 598 -12.78 -27.76 9.05
CA LEU A 598 -12.60 -26.33 9.30
C LEU A 598 -13.74 -25.77 10.18
N GLU A 599 -13.57 -24.57 10.74
CA GLU A 599 -14.61 -23.87 11.52
C GLU A 599 -15.92 -23.67 10.73
N SER A 600 -15.81 -23.51 9.41
CA SER A 600 -16.94 -23.42 8.49
C SER A 600 -17.74 -24.73 8.35
N GLY A 601 -17.25 -25.83 8.94
CA GLY A 601 -17.81 -27.18 8.80
C GLY A 601 -17.38 -27.91 7.52
N ALA A 602 -16.68 -27.24 6.61
CA ALA A 602 -16.11 -27.85 5.41
C ALA A 602 -14.92 -28.76 5.76
N TRP A 603 -14.68 -29.77 4.92
CA TRP A 603 -13.53 -30.65 5.05
C TRP A 603 -12.44 -30.23 4.06
N ALA A 604 -11.20 -30.16 4.53
CA ALA A 604 -10.03 -29.77 3.74
C ALA A 604 -8.87 -30.72 4.01
N ASP A 605 -8.02 -30.97 3.01
CA ASP A 605 -6.81 -31.78 3.18
C ASP A 605 -5.94 -31.17 4.29
N TRP A 606 -5.47 -32.02 5.20
CA TRP A 606 -4.62 -31.63 6.32
C TRP A 606 -3.22 -32.23 6.16
N ALA A 607 -3.14 -33.54 5.98
CA ALA A 607 -1.90 -34.27 5.87
C ALA A 607 -2.08 -35.52 4.99
N ALA A 608 -0.98 -36.15 4.62
CA ALA A 608 -0.99 -37.49 4.09
C ALA A 608 -0.30 -38.45 5.07
N PHE A 609 -0.81 -39.67 5.16
CA PHE A 609 -0.23 -40.74 5.95
C PHE A 609 0.30 -41.82 5.01
N GLU A 610 1.62 -42.01 4.98
CA GLU A 610 2.26 -43.14 4.32
C GLU A 610 2.47 -44.26 5.34
N MET A 611 1.81 -45.40 5.15
CA MET A 611 1.98 -46.59 5.99
C MET A 611 2.74 -47.66 5.25
N LYS A 612 3.89 -48.07 5.79
CA LYS A 612 4.70 -49.17 5.27
C LYS A 612 4.53 -50.42 6.11
N VAL A 613 4.20 -51.52 5.45
CA VAL A 613 4.21 -52.85 6.05
C VAL A 613 5.59 -53.43 5.84
N LEU A 614 6.31 -53.65 6.93
CA LEU A 614 7.60 -54.32 6.92
C LEU A 614 7.34 -55.83 6.97
N ASP A 615 7.82 -56.51 5.94
CA ASP A 615 7.76 -57.96 5.85
C ASP A 615 8.54 -58.61 7.00
N TRP A 616 8.06 -59.76 7.48
CA TRP A 616 8.84 -60.67 8.33
C TRP A 616 9.63 -61.67 7.47
N GLY A 617 10.25 -61.18 6.40
CA GLY A 617 11.27 -61.86 5.61
C GLY A 617 12.57 -61.06 5.62
N ASP A 618 13.58 -61.57 6.34
CA ASP A 618 15.04 -61.43 6.08
C ASP A 618 15.92 -61.09 7.30
N ALA A 619 15.81 -61.93 8.34
CA ALA A 619 16.94 -62.54 9.04
C ALA A 619 16.39 -63.41 10.18
N VAL A 620 16.37 -64.74 10.02
CA VAL A 620 16.10 -65.61 11.18
C VAL A 620 17.36 -65.63 12.02
N VAL A 621 17.42 -64.80 13.07
CA VAL A 621 18.53 -64.83 14.04
C VAL A 621 18.34 -66.04 14.96
N VAL A 622 19.26 -67.00 14.88
CA VAL A 622 19.30 -68.17 15.75
C VAL A 622 20.42 -68.03 16.77
N SER A 623 20.11 -68.34 18.02
CA SER A 623 21.04 -68.25 19.15
C SER A 623 20.88 -69.45 20.10
N SER A 624 21.76 -69.61 21.08
CA SER A 624 21.63 -70.65 22.12
C SER A 624 21.30 -70.08 23.50
N ALA A 625 20.51 -69.00 23.55
CA ALA A 625 20.26 -68.20 24.76
C ALA A 625 19.75 -69.01 25.99
N THR A 626 19.19 -70.22 25.78
CA THR A 626 18.64 -71.07 26.86
C THR A 626 19.27 -72.47 26.96
N GLY A 627 20.42 -72.68 26.30
CA GLY A 627 21.15 -73.95 26.28
C GLY A 627 20.79 -74.87 25.10
N PHE A 628 21.40 -76.06 25.05
CA PHE A 628 21.33 -76.95 23.89
C PHE A 628 20.33 -78.11 24.04
N GLY A 629 19.72 -78.52 22.93
CA GLY A 629 18.81 -79.66 22.82
C GLY A 629 17.44 -79.29 22.25
N LYS A 630 16.68 -80.28 21.77
CA LYS A 630 15.40 -80.05 21.04
C LYS A 630 14.36 -79.21 21.79
N LYS A 631 14.39 -79.19 23.12
CA LYS A 631 13.45 -78.41 23.94
C LYS A 631 13.81 -76.94 24.04
N ASN A 632 15.09 -76.62 23.88
CA ASN A 632 15.66 -75.28 24.04
C ASN A 632 16.09 -74.67 22.70
N ALA A 633 15.92 -75.43 21.62
CA ALA A 633 16.28 -75.01 20.27
C ALA A 633 15.19 -74.14 19.65
N ASP A 634 15.62 -73.12 18.89
CA ASP A 634 14.75 -72.30 18.07
C ASP A 634 14.00 -73.17 17.05
N ARG A 635 12.70 -72.92 16.90
CA ARG A 635 11.84 -73.65 15.98
C ARG A 635 11.56 -72.79 14.76
N ILE A 636 11.99 -73.27 13.60
CA ILE A 636 11.88 -72.59 12.31
C ILE A 636 10.93 -73.40 11.43
N THR A 637 9.85 -72.77 11.02
CA THR A 637 8.80 -73.34 10.16
C THR A 637 8.71 -72.54 8.86
N ASN A 638 8.45 -73.21 7.74
CA ASN A 638 8.22 -72.62 6.42
C ASN A 638 9.36 -71.72 5.90
N PHE A 639 10.62 -72.03 6.21
CA PHE A 639 11.76 -71.27 5.67
C PHE A 639 11.84 -71.44 4.15
N ASP A 640 11.64 -70.36 3.39
CA ASP A 640 11.83 -70.32 1.94
C ASP A 640 13.30 -69.99 1.58
N PRO A 641 14.02 -70.88 0.89
CA PRO A 641 15.41 -70.66 0.53
C PRO A 641 15.63 -69.93 -0.81
N THR A 642 14.66 -69.16 -1.29
CA THR A 642 14.86 -68.26 -2.45
C THR A 642 15.95 -67.23 -2.16
N ALA A 643 16.58 -66.68 -3.21
CA ALA A 643 17.97 -66.21 -3.20
C ALA A 643 18.34 -65.05 -2.25
N ASN A 644 17.39 -64.45 -1.52
CA ASN A 644 17.65 -63.35 -0.59
C ASN A 644 17.53 -63.71 0.90
N ASN A 645 16.90 -64.84 1.27
CA ASN A 645 16.61 -65.12 2.68
C ASN A 645 17.81 -65.80 3.38
N LYS A 646 18.26 -65.23 4.50
CA LYS A 646 19.39 -65.74 5.30
C LYS A 646 18.97 -66.12 6.72
N ILE A 647 19.61 -67.17 7.24
CA ILE A 647 19.60 -67.55 8.64
C ILE A 647 20.84 -66.91 9.29
N HIS A 648 20.61 -65.98 10.20
CA HIS A 648 21.66 -65.27 10.91
C HIS A 648 22.07 -66.05 12.16
N ILE A 649 23.33 -66.42 12.28
CA ILE A 649 23.88 -67.08 13.47
C ILE A 649 24.63 -66.03 14.27
N ASP A 650 24.12 -65.68 15.45
CA ASP A 650 24.74 -64.72 16.36
C ASP A 650 25.94 -65.37 17.08
N LEU A 651 27.15 -64.99 16.70
CA LEU A 651 28.38 -65.57 17.24
C LEU A 651 28.61 -65.23 18.71
N THR A 652 28.02 -64.15 19.22
CA THR A 652 28.17 -63.76 20.64
C THR A 652 27.57 -64.80 21.58
N SER A 653 26.65 -65.63 21.07
CA SER A 653 26.02 -66.72 21.81
C SER A 653 26.86 -68.01 21.88
N PHE A 654 27.98 -68.11 21.15
CA PHE A 654 28.77 -69.34 21.02
C PHE A 654 30.26 -69.10 21.33
N PRO A 655 30.67 -69.18 22.61
CA PRO A 655 32.04 -68.88 23.02
C PRO A 655 33.08 -69.76 22.30
N GLY A 656 34.02 -69.13 21.61
CA GLY A 656 35.09 -69.82 20.88
C GLY A 656 34.73 -70.33 19.49
N ALA A 657 33.48 -70.12 19.04
CA ALA A 657 33.11 -70.31 17.64
C ALA A 657 33.75 -69.21 16.77
N LEU A 658 34.12 -69.56 15.54
CA LEU A 658 34.50 -68.59 14.52
C LEU A 658 33.31 -68.42 13.58
N ASP A 659 33.32 -69.07 12.41
CA ASP A 659 32.29 -68.95 11.39
C ASP A 659 32.22 -70.22 10.52
N LYS A 660 32.67 -71.36 11.06
CA LYS A 660 32.84 -72.57 10.29
C LYS A 660 31.58 -73.43 10.28
N LEU A 661 30.65 -73.11 9.38
CA LEU A 661 29.46 -73.94 9.12
C LEU A 661 29.75 -75.04 8.10
N LYS A 662 29.27 -76.26 8.38
CA LYS A 662 29.23 -77.36 7.39
C LYS A 662 27.82 -77.96 7.28
N VAL A 663 27.46 -78.38 6.08
CA VAL A 663 26.18 -79.04 5.81
C VAL A 663 26.37 -80.55 5.66
N ALA A 664 25.74 -81.33 6.53
CA ALA A 664 25.71 -82.79 6.48
C ALA A 664 24.43 -83.28 5.79
N LYS A 665 24.57 -84.06 4.70
CA LYS A 665 23.38 -84.55 3.96
C LYS A 665 22.63 -85.70 4.66
N ASN A 666 23.27 -86.37 5.63
CA ASN A 666 22.69 -87.50 6.38
C ASN A 666 23.43 -87.71 7.71
N SER A 667 22.87 -88.54 8.60
CA SER A 667 23.41 -88.82 9.94
C SER A 667 24.83 -89.41 9.92
N LYS A 668 25.20 -90.21 8.91
CA LYS A 668 26.56 -90.76 8.78
C LYS A 668 27.58 -89.65 8.51
N MET A 669 27.25 -88.71 7.64
CA MET A 669 28.09 -87.54 7.39
C MET A 669 28.09 -86.58 8.58
N PHE A 670 26.97 -86.39 9.28
CA PHE A 670 26.92 -85.61 10.50
C PHE A 670 27.96 -86.10 11.53
N ASN A 671 28.00 -87.40 11.81
CA ASN A 671 28.97 -88.00 12.74
C ASN A 671 30.42 -87.87 12.29
N LYS A 672 30.68 -87.76 10.98
CA LYS A 672 32.01 -87.49 10.43
C LYS A 672 32.38 -86.01 10.58
N THR A 673 31.43 -85.11 10.29
CA THR A 673 31.59 -83.66 10.38
C THR A 673 31.75 -83.18 11.82
N ALA A 674 31.07 -83.81 12.77
CA ALA A 674 31.20 -83.59 14.22
C ALA A 674 32.53 -84.12 14.82
N LYS A 675 33.49 -84.48 13.96
CA LYS A 675 34.89 -84.79 14.33
C LYS A 675 35.86 -83.93 13.50
N SER A 676 35.37 -82.82 12.96
CA SER A 676 36.12 -81.89 12.13
C SER A 676 36.07 -80.51 12.76
N ASP A 677 36.84 -79.59 12.20
CA ASP A 677 36.95 -78.21 12.66
C ASP A 677 35.72 -77.33 12.39
N ALA A 678 34.54 -77.92 12.15
CA ALA A 678 33.31 -77.16 11.97
C ALA A 678 32.77 -76.71 13.32
N ASP A 679 32.47 -75.42 13.45
CA ASP A 679 31.83 -74.83 14.62
C ASP A 679 30.32 -75.09 14.60
N PHE A 680 29.72 -75.05 13.40
CA PHE A 680 28.29 -75.25 13.21
C PHE A 680 28.02 -76.34 12.19
N ILE A 681 26.97 -77.15 12.41
CA ILE A 681 26.61 -78.25 11.52
C ILE A 681 25.11 -78.27 11.27
N TYR A 682 24.71 -78.06 10.01
CA TYR A 682 23.33 -78.27 9.57
C TYR A 682 23.13 -79.69 9.03
N ASN A 683 22.24 -80.46 9.64
CA ASN A 683 21.88 -81.80 9.18
C ASN A 683 20.59 -81.78 8.34
N ARG A 684 20.74 -81.92 7.01
CA ARG A 684 19.60 -81.90 6.06
C ARG A 684 18.60 -83.04 6.27
N GLN A 685 19.02 -84.17 6.83
CA GLN A 685 18.13 -85.32 7.03
C GLN A 685 17.20 -85.09 8.23
N THR A 686 17.67 -84.39 9.26
CA THR A 686 16.91 -84.16 10.49
C THR A 686 16.34 -82.76 10.59
N GLY A 687 16.88 -81.79 9.83
CA GLY A 687 16.58 -80.37 9.94
C GLY A 687 17.23 -79.73 11.17
N PHE A 688 18.28 -80.31 11.75
CA PHE A 688 18.89 -79.76 12.97
C PHE A 688 20.10 -78.91 12.64
N LEU A 689 20.20 -77.74 13.26
CA LEU A 689 21.38 -76.90 13.29
C LEU A 689 22.02 -77.03 14.68
N CYS A 690 23.27 -77.48 14.68
CA CYS A 690 23.99 -77.85 15.89
C CYS A 690 25.28 -77.04 16.04
N TYR A 691 25.62 -76.69 17.26
CA TYR A 691 26.92 -76.13 17.64
C TYR A 691 27.86 -77.26 18.07
N ASN A 692 29.11 -77.24 17.59
CA ASN A 692 30.15 -78.21 17.88
C ASN A 692 31.29 -77.54 18.64
N GLU A 693 31.18 -77.55 19.97
CA GLU A 693 32.19 -76.96 20.87
C GLU A 693 33.50 -77.78 20.87
N ASN A 694 33.41 -79.08 20.60
CA ASN A 694 34.55 -80.01 20.66
C ASN A 694 35.51 -79.96 19.46
N GLY A 695 35.16 -79.25 18.38
CA GLY A 695 35.94 -79.20 17.14
C GLY A 695 36.30 -80.60 16.60
N ASN A 696 37.60 -80.88 16.50
CA ASN A 696 38.13 -82.16 15.97
C ASN A 696 37.98 -83.37 16.90
N LYS A 697 37.56 -83.16 18.16
CA LYS A 697 37.36 -84.26 19.11
C LYS A 697 36.04 -84.99 18.83
N PRO A 698 35.89 -86.27 19.26
CA PRO A 698 34.62 -86.98 19.07
C PRO A 698 33.44 -86.34 19.80
N GLY A 699 32.34 -86.07 19.07
CA GLY A 699 31.08 -85.57 19.63
C GLY A 699 31.01 -84.03 19.64
N LEU A 700 29.89 -83.46 20.10
CA LEU A 700 29.67 -81.99 20.07
C LEU A 700 30.19 -81.23 21.31
N GLY A 701 30.74 -81.94 22.29
CA GLY A 701 31.19 -81.34 23.55
C GLY A 701 30.01 -80.93 24.42
N ASP A 702 30.10 -79.75 25.02
CA ASP A 702 28.98 -79.11 25.72
C ASP A 702 28.00 -78.43 24.72
N GLY A 703 28.32 -78.43 23.43
CA GLY A 703 27.45 -77.97 22.35
C GLY A 703 26.33 -78.95 22.00
N GLY A 704 25.38 -78.51 21.17
CA GLY A 704 24.26 -79.33 20.74
C GLY A 704 23.30 -78.62 19.79
N ILE A 705 22.09 -79.16 19.65
CA ILE A 705 21.05 -78.58 18.80
C ILE A 705 20.63 -77.22 19.37
N PHE A 706 20.70 -76.17 18.56
CA PHE A 706 20.21 -74.84 18.94
C PHE A 706 19.15 -74.29 17.99
N ALA A 707 18.98 -74.86 16.79
CA ALA A 707 17.81 -74.60 15.95
C ALA A 707 17.29 -75.87 15.25
N THR A 708 15.99 -75.88 14.96
CA THR A 708 15.28 -76.97 14.29
C THR A 708 14.41 -76.43 13.16
N PHE A 709 14.56 -77.00 11.98
CA PHE A 709 13.76 -76.72 10.80
C PHE A 709 12.72 -77.83 10.61
N GLU A 710 11.43 -77.53 10.79
CA GLU A 710 10.38 -78.54 10.75
C GLU A 710 10.22 -79.16 9.35
N ASP A 711 10.32 -78.33 8.29
CA ASP A 711 10.19 -78.76 6.89
C ASP A 711 11.47 -79.36 6.31
N LYS A 712 12.57 -79.34 7.07
CA LYS A 712 13.88 -79.88 6.68
C LYS A 712 14.31 -79.41 5.28
N PRO A 713 14.37 -78.09 5.04
CA PRO A 713 14.61 -77.56 3.71
C PRO A 713 16.01 -77.95 3.21
N LYS A 714 16.14 -78.15 1.90
CA LYS A 714 17.41 -78.56 1.28
C LYS A 714 18.32 -77.35 1.04
N ILE A 715 18.75 -76.70 2.10
CA ILE A 715 19.56 -75.47 2.07
C ILE A 715 21.06 -75.72 2.14
N GLY A 716 21.85 -74.89 1.45
CA GLY A 716 23.31 -74.89 1.48
C GLY A 716 23.88 -73.79 2.37
N LEU A 717 25.20 -73.59 2.29
CA LEU A 717 25.91 -72.60 3.11
C LEU A 717 25.47 -71.17 2.77
N GLU A 718 25.06 -70.96 1.51
CA GLU A 718 24.52 -69.71 1.00
C GLU A 718 23.26 -69.24 1.74
N SER A 719 22.55 -70.11 2.46
CA SER A 719 21.37 -69.71 3.24
C SER A 719 21.71 -69.23 4.65
N PHE A 720 22.99 -69.15 5.02
CA PHE A 720 23.43 -68.77 6.36
C PHE A 720 24.35 -67.55 6.31
N GLN A 721 24.26 -66.71 7.33
CA GLN A 721 25.11 -65.55 7.56
C GLN A 721 25.47 -65.50 9.04
N PHE A 722 26.70 -65.11 9.36
CA PHE A 722 27.12 -64.91 10.74
C PHE A 722 27.02 -63.43 11.08
N ILE A 723 26.50 -63.12 12.26
CA ILE A 723 26.37 -61.75 12.78
C ILE A 723 27.03 -61.59 14.14
#